data_AF-A0A8X8BZ91-F1
#
_entry.id   AF-A0A8X8BZ91-F1
#
_cell.length_a   1.000
_cell.length_b   1.000
_cell.length_c   1.000
_cell.angle_alpha   90.00
_cell.angle_beta   90.00
_cell.angle_gamma   90.00
#
_symmetry.space_group_name_H-M   'P 1'
#
loop_
_entity.id
_entity.type
_entity.pdbx_description
1 polymer ?
#
loop_
_entity_poly.entity_id
_entity_poly.type
_entity_poly.pdbx_seq_one_letter_code
_entity_poly.pdbx_strand_id
1 'polypeptide(L)'
;MIVPRGNVLFTVENTDPDFYWLTNYVETMLVQIWYPITVATISREFKKILARHLKETSGSLDGLEYKLHDFGYRGVSSQESAALGGASHLVNFCSTDTVAGLLMAQQYYSCPMAGFSIPAAEHSTIISWGRNREKEAFEYLLEQFPSGPLSVVSDSYDIFKACRHIWGGKLKERVMERSEDSRLVIRPDSGDPVETIIEVLNILEDAFGSTVNSVGYKLLPSYIRIIQGDGIDINSIEKILKKLKSEGWSAENVNFGCGSALLQKINRDTLNCAFKCSYVETEGKGMDVYKQPVTDPSKGSKRGRLSLRRNSDGYMETVEKGNGKPEEDILTTVFENGSILHEFTLDEIRKNARLREDDIQDHQNSLNVDTLLIGHSDQKGFHSRSPVQKGVIAGSLLNYYLPPYCKVCECGSGSSFPLVKLFAIFAFATCGGYSGQLQVSVECANRSESILRIPIEFAYPFRLHQVYFDVPTCRNSARERVFLAGDYSSSAEFFVTIAVFAFLYSLLATVVYIFFQNKYRENNRGPLIDFIVTVVFSFMWLVSSSAWAKGLSDVKVATDPEELFSAVAACKIPSNKCVAVRSPVWSSLNTSVVFGFLNFILWAGNIWFVFKETGWHSTSPRYPSSTSEKQPSSYNQQSYNQGGYEQESLGQSGSFNPQGAYGQQSNYGQGGGYVQSGYTPSGPTSFTNQM
;
A
#
# COMPACT_ATOMS: atom_id res chain seq x y z
N MET A 1 25.17 -10.58 -7.51
CA MET A 1 25.88 -11.11 -8.70
C MET A 1 25.03 -10.75 -9.91
N ILE A 2 25.64 -10.42 -11.06
CA ILE A 2 24.89 -10.07 -12.28
C ILE A 2 24.83 -11.30 -13.18
N VAL A 3 23.62 -11.74 -13.51
CA VAL A 3 23.37 -12.97 -14.29
C VAL A 3 22.66 -12.62 -15.60
N PRO A 4 23.19 -13.02 -16.77
CA PRO A 4 22.51 -12.81 -18.06
C PRO A 4 21.17 -13.56 -18.15
N ARG A 5 20.21 -13.03 -18.93
CA ARG A 5 18.91 -13.67 -19.17
C ARG A 5 19.08 -15.09 -19.73
N GLY A 6 18.12 -15.96 -19.43
CA GLY A 6 18.11 -17.35 -19.89
C GLY A 6 18.97 -18.30 -19.06
N ASN A 7 19.54 -17.83 -17.94
CA ASN A 7 20.26 -18.65 -16.98
C ASN A 7 19.39 -19.02 -15.77
N VAL A 8 19.67 -20.18 -15.16
CA VAL A 8 19.08 -20.60 -13.89
C VAL A 8 19.53 -19.64 -12.78
N LEU A 9 18.58 -19.18 -11.96
CA LEU A 9 18.87 -18.31 -10.80
C LEU A 9 18.76 -19.07 -9.48
N PHE A 10 17.83 -20.03 -9.42
CA PHE A 10 17.67 -20.96 -8.31
C PHE A 10 16.99 -22.23 -8.83
N THR A 11 17.19 -23.33 -8.12
CA THR A 11 16.50 -24.61 -8.32
C THR A 11 15.70 -24.94 -7.06
N VAL A 12 14.65 -25.75 -7.21
CA VAL A 12 13.85 -26.26 -6.09
C VAL A 12 13.63 -27.75 -6.36
N GLU A 13 13.95 -28.57 -5.36
CA GLU A 13 13.71 -30.01 -5.37
C GLU A 13 13.16 -30.44 -4.00
N ASN A 14 12.30 -31.45 -3.98
CA ASN A 14 11.82 -32.06 -2.74
C ASN A 14 12.86 -33.05 -2.22
N THR A 15 13.06 -33.05 -0.91
CA THR A 15 14.00 -33.94 -0.21
C THR A 15 13.35 -35.23 0.29
N ASP A 16 12.02 -35.28 0.30
CA ASP A 16 11.22 -36.44 0.69
C ASP A 16 10.32 -36.88 -0.49
N PRO A 17 10.35 -38.16 -0.91
CA PRO A 17 9.53 -38.68 -2.00
C PRO A 17 8.03 -38.47 -1.84
N ASP A 18 7.49 -38.43 -0.61
CA ASP A 18 6.05 -38.23 -0.36
C ASP A 18 5.61 -36.78 -0.63
N PHE A 19 6.56 -35.87 -0.81
CA PHE A 19 6.34 -34.43 -1.01
C PHE A 19 6.72 -33.94 -2.40
N TYR A 20 6.71 -34.81 -3.42
CA TYR A 20 6.99 -34.42 -4.82
C TYR A 20 6.12 -33.25 -5.33
N TRP A 21 4.89 -33.13 -4.83
CA TRP A 21 3.94 -32.07 -5.19
C TRP A 21 4.32 -30.70 -4.59
N LEU A 22 5.13 -30.67 -3.53
CA LEU A 22 5.49 -29.45 -2.81
C LEU A 22 6.34 -28.51 -3.67
N THR A 23 7.22 -29.07 -4.51
CA THR A 23 8.13 -28.32 -5.39
C THR A 23 7.42 -27.27 -6.23
N ASN A 24 6.30 -27.64 -6.87
CA ASN A 24 5.49 -26.71 -7.66
C ASN A 24 4.40 -26.02 -6.83
N TYR A 25 4.03 -26.54 -5.66
CA TYR A 25 3.10 -25.85 -4.77
C TYR A 25 3.65 -24.47 -4.33
N VAL A 26 4.94 -24.39 -4.05
CA VAL A 26 5.62 -23.13 -3.65
C VAL A 26 5.93 -22.19 -4.83
N GLU A 27 5.69 -22.61 -6.08
CA GLU A 27 5.99 -21.82 -7.28
C GLU A 27 5.37 -20.41 -7.21
N THR A 28 4.09 -20.32 -6.85
CA THR A 28 3.37 -19.03 -6.84
C THR A 28 4.01 -18.04 -5.86
N MET A 29 4.51 -18.52 -4.73
CA MET A 29 5.18 -17.69 -3.72
C MET A 29 6.58 -17.31 -4.20
N LEU A 30 7.38 -18.28 -4.63
CA LEU A 30 8.77 -18.04 -5.04
C LEU A 30 8.87 -17.18 -6.29
N VAL A 31 7.94 -17.31 -7.24
CA VAL A 31 7.94 -16.51 -8.47
C VAL A 31 7.80 -15.02 -8.16
N GLN A 32 7.21 -14.61 -7.03
CA GLN A 32 7.12 -13.20 -6.62
C GLN A 32 8.49 -12.50 -6.52
N ILE A 33 9.59 -13.26 -6.42
CA ILE A 33 10.96 -12.74 -6.52
C ILE A 33 11.24 -12.00 -7.85
N TRP A 34 10.38 -12.17 -8.86
CA TRP A 34 10.41 -11.37 -10.08
C TRP A 34 10.43 -9.87 -9.77
N TYR A 35 9.68 -9.42 -8.75
CA TYR A 35 9.53 -8.01 -8.42
C TYR A 35 10.85 -7.39 -7.93
N PRO A 36 11.47 -7.87 -6.84
CA PRO A 36 12.75 -7.32 -6.38
C PRO A 36 13.86 -7.46 -7.42
N ILE A 37 13.91 -8.57 -8.18
CA ILE A 37 14.89 -8.73 -9.28
C ILE A 37 14.70 -7.64 -10.33
N THR A 38 13.45 -7.36 -10.72
CA THR A 38 13.14 -6.39 -11.78
C THR A 38 13.43 -4.97 -11.32
N VAL A 39 13.04 -4.59 -10.09
CA VAL A 39 13.35 -3.26 -9.53
C VAL A 39 14.87 -3.06 -9.41
N ALA A 40 15.60 -4.01 -8.85
CA ALA A 40 17.06 -3.91 -8.72
C ALA A 40 17.75 -3.83 -10.09
N THR A 41 17.24 -4.55 -11.09
CA THR A 41 17.77 -4.52 -12.46
C THR A 41 17.52 -3.16 -13.12
N ILE A 42 16.29 -2.66 -13.10
CA ILE A 42 15.91 -1.35 -13.66
C ILE A 42 16.70 -0.24 -12.96
N SER A 43 16.77 -0.27 -11.63
CA SER A 43 17.58 0.67 -10.86
C SER A 43 19.06 0.60 -11.26
N ARG A 44 19.61 -0.58 -11.58
CA ARG A 44 20.99 -0.71 -12.08
C ARG A 44 21.16 -0.12 -13.48
N GLU A 45 20.18 -0.28 -14.37
CA GLU A 45 20.21 0.32 -15.70
C GLU A 45 20.17 1.87 -15.64
N PHE A 46 19.37 2.45 -14.75
CA PHE A 46 19.49 3.88 -14.43
C PHE A 46 20.91 4.26 -13.99
N LYS A 47 21.51 3.46 -13.10
CA LYS A 47 22.86 3.74 -12.59
C LYS A 47 23.91 3.71 -13.68
N LYS A 48 23.80 2.82 -14.69
CA LYS A 48 24.70 2.80 -15.85
C LYS A 48 24.61 4.07 -16.68
N ILE A 49 23.39 4.50 -17.00
CA ILE A 49 23.14 5.72 -17.76
C ILE A 49 23.73 6.92 -17.02
N LEU A 50 23.41 7.06 -15.73
CA LEU A 50 23.93 8.13 -14.89
C LEU A 50 25.45 8.09 -14.78
N ALA A 51 26.05 6.92 -14.57
CA ALA A 51 27.50 6.76 -14.46
C ALA A 51 28.22 7.22 -15.73
N ARG A 52 27.70 6.84 -16.91
CA ARG A 52 28.29 7.23 -18.19
C ARG A 52 28.29 8.74 -18.38
N HIS A 53 27.11 9.37 -18.31
CA HIS A 53 27.01 10.81 -18.52
C HIS A 53 27.72 11.61 -17.43
N LEU A 54 27.72 11.13 -16.19
CA LEU A 54 28.48 11.77 -15.12
C LEU A 54 29.99 11.68 -15.40
N LYS A 55 30.51 10.49 -15.73
CA LYS A 55 31.93 10.32 -16.06
C LYS A 55 32.37 11.17 -17.26
N GLU A 56 31.54 11.24 -18.29
CA GLU A 56 31.82 12.01 -19.50
C GLU A 56 31.80 13.53 -19.26
N THR A 57 30.95 14.00 -18.35
CA THR A 57 30.71 15.44 -18.15
C THR A 57 31.37 16.01 -16.89
N SER A 58 31.90 15.17 -15.99
CA SER A 58 32.66 15.59 -14.80
C SER A 58 34.06 14.97 -14.69
N GLY A 59 34.34 13.87 -15.39
CA GLY A 59 35.56 13.08 -15.21
C GLY A 59 35.56 12.20 -13.95
N SER A 60 34.50 12.25 -13.12
CA SER A 60 34.37 11.49 -11.87
C SER A 60 33.03 10.73 -11.80
N LEU A 61 32.91 9.81 -10.83
CA LEU A 61 31.66 9.15 -10.45
C LEU A 61 31.20 9.57 -9.05
N ASP A 62 31.83 10.59 -8.46
CA ASP A 62 31.52 11.05 -7.11
C ASP A 62 30.04 11.45 -7.00
N GLY A 63 29.38 10.96 -5.95
CA GLY A 63 27.96 11.22 -5.69
C GLY A 63 26.99 10.41 -6.57
N LEU A 64 27.46 9.51 -7.44
CA LEU A 64 26.60 8.66 -8.27
C LEU A 64 25.57 7.89 -7.44
N GLU A 65 25.93 7.45 -6.24
CA GLU A 65 25.06 6.73 -5.31
C GLU A 65 23.84 7.53 -4.82
N TYR A 66 23.82 8.85 -5.02
CA TYR A 66 22.71 9.75 -4.66
C TYR A 66 22.01 10.38 -5.87
N LYS A 67 22.41 10.02 -7.10
CA LYS A 67 21.91 10.66 -8.33
C LYS A 67 20.48 10.25 -8.72
N LEU A 68 19.96 9.14 -8.18
CA LEU A 68 18.59 8.71 -8.36
C LEU A 68 17.93 8.44 -7.00
N HIS A 69 16.99 9.28 -6.62
CA HIS A 69 16.23 9.20 -5.37
C HIS A 69 14.90 8.49 -5.59
N ASP A 70 14.59 7.53 -4.73
CA ASP A 70 13.32 6.82 -4.76
C ASP A 70 12.18 7.65 -4.14
N PHE A 71 11.22 8.07 -4.98
CA PHE A 71 9.97 8.76 -4.62
C PHE A 71 8.74 7.83 -4.74
N GLY A 72 8.96 6.53 -4.81
CA GLY A 72 7.95 5.54 -5.23
C GLY A 72 6.98 5.11 -4.14
N TYR A 73 7.20 5.45 -2.86
CA TYR A 73 6.40 4.94 -1.74
C TYR A 73 4.88 5.11 -1.95
N ARG A 74 4.42 6.29 -2.37
CA ARG A 74 2.99 6.54 -2.61
C ARG A 74 2.45 5.92 -3.91
N GLY A 75 3.33 5.51 -4.80
CA GLY A 75 3.01 5.03 -6.14
C GLY A 75 2.90 3.52 -6.27
N VAL A 76 3.20 2.75 -5.22
CA VAL A 76 3.13 1.30 -5.23
C VAL A 76 1.78 0.76 -4.76
N SER A 77 1.50 -0.51 -5.04
CA SER A 77 0.22 -1.18 -4.75
C SER A 77 0.01 -1.56 -3.27
N SER A 78 1.07 -1.67 -2.47
CA SER A 78 0.97 -2.06 -1.06
C SER A 78 2.20 -1.65 -0.24
N GLN A 79 2.10 -1.74 1.09
CA GLN A 79 3.22 -1.51 2.02
C GLN A 79 4.35 -2.51 1.82
N GLU A 80 4.02 -3.78 1.60
CA GLU A 80 5.02 -4.82 1.33
C GLU A 80 5.72 -4.58 -0.01
N SER A 81 4.98 -4.14 -1.04
CA SER A 81 5.58 -3.73 -2.33
C SER A 81 6.50 -2.52 -2.18
N ALA A 82 6.17 -1.58 -1.28
CA ALA A 82 7.04 -0.45 -0.94
C ALA A 82 8.34 -0.93 -0.28
N ALA A 83 8.22 -1.85 0.69
CA ALA A 83 9.36 -2.43 1.40
C ALA A 83 10.30 -3.17 0.44
N LEU A 84 9.76 -4.11 -0.35
CA LEU A 84 10.52 -4.90 -1.32
C LEU A 84 11.14 -4.02 -2.40
N GLY A 85 10.36 -3.08 -2.95
CA GLY A 85 10.80 -2.20 -4.01
C GLY A 85 11.89 -1.24 -3.55
N GLY A 86 11.67 -0.56 -2.41
CA GLY A 86 12.63 0.35 -1.80
C GLY A 86 13.95 -0.36 -1.47
N ALA A 87 13.90 -1.52 -0.80
CA ALA A 87 15.10 -2.31 -0.49
C ALA A 87 15.86 -2.76 -1.76
N SER A 88 15.14 -3.08 -2.84
CA SER A 88 15.73 -3.47 -4.12
C SER A 88 16.42 -2.30 -4.84
N HIS A 89 15.85 -1.09 -4.77
CA HIS A 89 16.51 0.11 -5.27
C HIS A 89 17.80 0.42 -4.49
N LEU A 90 17.78 0.21 -3.17
CA LEU A 90 18.94 0.43 -2.30
C LEU A 90 20.12 -0.51 -2.57
N VAL A 91 19.96 -1.55 -3.39
CA VAL A 91 21.09 -2.32 -3.93
C VAL A 91 22.01 -1.44 -4.78
N ASN A 92 21.46 -0.44 -5.47
CA ASN A 92 22.19 0.40 -6.42
C ASN A 92 22.43 1.81 -5.91
N PHE A 93 21.52 2.41 -5.16
CA PHE A 93 21.62 3.77 -4.66
C PHE A 93 21.46 3.83 -3.13
N CYS A 94 21.73 5.00 -2.56
CA CYS A 94 21.64 5.26 -1.13
C CYS A 94 20.63 6.38 -0.81
N SER A 95 19.74 6.71 -1.74
CA SER A 95 18.81 7.84 -1.69
C SER A 95 17.35 7.36 -1.79
N THR A 96 16.53 7.55 -0.75
CA THR A 96 15.13 7.07 -0.74
C THR A 96 14.24 7.86 0.23
N ASP A 97 12.98 8.11 -0.17
CA ASP A 97 11.89 8.52 0.72
C ASP A 97 10.96 7.35 1.09
N THR A 98 11.25 6.15 0.56
CA THR A 98 10.49 4.91 0.83
C THR A 98 11.01 4.24 2.10
N VAL A 99 10.65 4.78 3.26
CA VAL A 99 11.11 4.33 4.60
C VAL A 99 10.91 2.82 4.81
N ALA A 100 9.86 2.21 4.24
CA ALA A 100 9.64 0.77 4.32
C ALA A 100 10.84 -0.06 3.81
N GLY A 101 11.57 0.42 2.81
CA GLY A 101 12.75 -0.24 2.27
C GLY A 101 13.92 -0.29 3.26
N LEU A 102 14.06 0.73 4.11
CA LEU A 102 15.08 0.77 5.17
C LEU A 102 14.81 -0.31 6.23
N LEU A 103 13.55 -0.43 6.65
CA LEU A 103 13.14 -1.45 7.63
C LEU A 103 13.36 -2.86 7.09
N MET A 104 13.05 -3.09 5.81
CA MET A 104 13.28 -4.38 5.17
C MET A 104 14.78 -4.72 5.06
N ALA A 105 15.61 -3.76 4.68
CA ALA A 105 17.07 -3.96 4.64
C ALA A 105 17.67 -4.23 6.02
N GLN A 106 17.17 -3.55 7.06
CA GLN A 106 17.61 -3.77 8.44
C GLN A 106 17.21 -5.16 8.93
N GLN A 107 15.95 -5.56 8.71
CA GLN A 107 15.40 -6.80 9.25
C GLN A 107 15.92 -8.06 8.55
N TYR A 108 16.06 -8.02 7.22
CA TYR A 108 16.33 -9.23 6.42
C TYR A 108 17.75 -9.29 5.84
N TYR A 109 18.50 -8.19 5.84
CA TYR A 109 19.81 -8.09 5.20
C TYR A 109 20.89 -7.45 6.11
N SER A 110 20.63 -7.38 7.41
CA SER A 110 21.58 -6.93 8.44
C SER A 110 22.26 -5.59 8.14
N CYS A 111 21.50 -4.64 7.56
CA CYS A 111 22.00 -3.31 7.22
C CYS A 111 21.34 -2.24 8.12
N PRO A 112 22.03 -1.73 9.16
CA PRO A 112 21.43 -0.78 10.09
C PRO A 112 20.92 0.50 9.44
N MET A 113 21.57 0.97 8.38
CA MET A 113 21.15 2.14 7.62
C MET A 113 21.48 1.96 6.13
N ALA A 114 20.47 1.60 5.35
CA ALA A 114 20.63 1.31 3.94
C ALA A 114 20.56 2.55 3.04
N GLY A 115 19.94 3.65 3.47
CA GLY A 115 19.78 4.83 2.65
C GLY A 115 19.45 6.08 3.46
N PHE A 116 19.48 7.22 2.78
CA PHE A 116 19.38 8.55 3.35
C PHE A 116 18.37 9.39 2.57
N SER A 117 17.87 10.43 3.23
CA SER A 117 17.12 11.51 2.59
C SER A 117 17.55 12.86 3.14
N ILE A 118 17.00 13.93 2.58
CA ILE A 118 17.23 15.31 3.00
C ILE A 118 15.88 15.99 3.26
N PRO A 119 15.82 17.03 4.09
CA PRO A 119 14.63 17.88 4.18
C PRO A 119 14.17 18.35 2.79
N ALA A 120 12.88 18.16 2.51
CA ALA A 120 12.28 18.51 1.24
C ALA A 120 10.89 19.13 1.46
N ALA A 121 10.59 20.19 0.71
CA ALA A 121 9.24 20.75 0.64
C ALA A 121 8.38 19.95 -0.35
N GLU A 122 7.08 19.88 -0.05
CA GLU A 122 6.05 19.46 -1.01
C GLU A 122 5.10 20.64 -1.28
N HIS A 123 4.23 20.54 -2.28
CA HIS A 123 3.37 21.66 -2.65
C HIS A 123 2.53 22.19 -1.48
N SER A 124 2.05 21.32 -0.58
CA SER A 124 1.22 21.72 0.56
C SER A 124 1.93 22.71 1.49
N THR A 125 3.24 22.53 1.72
CA THR A 125 4.05 23.40 2.61
C THR A 125 4.35 24.75 1.97
N ILE A 126 4.24 24.86 0.64
CA ILE A 126 4.38 26.13 -0.10
C ILE A 126 3.04 26.83 -0.26
N ILE A 127 2.01 26.13 -0.77
CA ILE A 127 0.72 26.76 -1.10
C ILE A 127 -0.09 27.17 0.13
N SER A 128 0.18 26.60 1.30
CA SER A 128 -0.45 27.00 2.57
C SER A 128 -0.13 28.44 2.98
N TRP A 129 0.96 29.02 2.46
CA TRP A 129 1.27 30.45 2.61
C TRP A 129 0.47 31.33 1.65
N GLY A 130 -0.11 30.75 0.60
CA GLY A 130 -0.82 31.45 -0.46
C GLY A 130 0.12 32.07 -1.49
N ARG A 131 -0.38 32.27 -2.72
CA ARG A 131 0.42 32.66 -3.90
C ARG A 131 1.27 33.92 -3.73
N ASN A 132 0.76 34.91 -3.02
CA ASN A 132 1.46 36.18 -2.82
C ASN A 132 2.61 36.08 -1.81
N ARG A 133 2.72 34.96 -1.08
CA ARG A 133 3.72 34.73 -0.03
C ARG A 133 4.65 33.54 -0.30
N GLU A 134 4.82 33.18 -1.57
CA GLU A 134 5.74 32.10 -1.98
C GLU A 134 7.19 32.39 -1.59
N LYS A 135 7.63 33.67 -1.68
CA LYS A 135 8.97 34.10 -1.25
C LYS A 135 9.17 33.85 0.24
N GLU A 136 8.19 34.21 1.06
CA GLU A 136 8.22 34.06 2.50
C GLU A 136 8.23 32.58 2.91
N ALA A 137 7.50 31.72 2.18
CA ALA A 137 7.58 30.28 2.38
C ALA A 137 8.99 29.73 2.11
N PHE A 138 9.62 30.16 1.02
CA PHE A 138 10.98 29.77 0.65
C PHE A 138 12.02 30.27 1.67
N GLU A 139 11.93 31.53 2.09
CA GLU A 139 12.80 32.12 3.10
C GLU A 139 12.69 31.39 4.44
N TYR A 140 11.46 31.10 4.87
CA TYR A 140 11.20 30.35 6.08
C TYR A 140 11.86 28.97 6.04
N LEU A 141 11.80 28.26 4.91
CA LEU A 141 12.46 26.95 4.78
C LEU A 141 13.99 27.08 4.87
N LEU A 142 14.59 28.13 4.29
CA LEU A 142 16.03 28.39 4.45
C LEU A 142 16.42 28.65 5.91
N GLU A 143 15.55 29.30 6.69
CA GLU A 143 15.75 29.57 8.12
C GLU A 143 15.58 28.31 8.98
N GLN A 144 14.62 27.45 8.66
CA GLN A 144 14.39 26.20 9.40
C GLN A 144 15.48 25.16 9.13
N PHE A 145 16.08 25.18 7.94
CA PHE A 145 17.16 24.27 7.54
C PHE A 145 18.44 25.05 7.17
N PRO A 146 19.10 25.67 8.16
CA PRO A 146 20.29 26.50 7.93
C PRO A 146 21.53 25.66 7.58
N SER A 147 21.54 24.39 7.98
CA SER A 147 22.56 23.38 7.67
C SER A 147 21.94 22.20 6.94
N GLY A 148 22.79 21.43 6.25
CA GLY A 148 22.36 20.29 5.43
C GLY A 148 21.69 20.71 4.12
N PRO A 149 21.65 19.82 3.11
CA PRO A 149 20.97 20.11 1.86
C PRO A 149 19.46 20.26 2.07
N LEU A 150 18.83 21.12 1.30
CA LEU A 150 17.38 21.37 1.36
C LEU A 150 16.80 21.33 -0.06
N SER A 151 15.80 20.48 -0.29
CA SER A 151 15.05 20.46 -1.55
C SER A 151 13.79 21.31 -1.46
N VAL A 152 13.55 22.19 -2.43
CA VAL A 152 12.35 23.04 -2.45
C VAL A 152 11.64 22.96 -3.79
N VAL A 153 10.42 22.42 -3.76
CA VAL A 153 9.51 22.43 -4.92
C VAL A 153 9.18 23.87 -5.31
N SER A 154 9.51 24.24 -6.54
CA SER A 154 9.54 25.64 -6.98
C SER A 154 8.58 25.93 -8.15
N ASP A 155 7.72 24.98 -8.52
CA ASP A 155 6.76 25.08 -9.62
C ASP A 155 5.30 25.16 -9.15
N SER A 156 5.06 25.47 -7.87
CA SER A 156 3.70 25.60 -7.32
C SER A 156 2.84 26.63 -8.07
N TYR A 157 3.46 27.63 -8.70
CA TYR A 157 2.76 28.57 -9.57
C TYR A 157 3.47 28.84 -10.90
N ASP A 158 4.80 29.09 -10.87
CA ASP A 158 5.61 29.39 -12.05
C ASP A 158 7.10 29.17 -11.72
N ILE A 159 7.66 28.06 -12.22
CA ILE A 159 9.04 27.66 -11.96
C ILE A 159 10.06 28.69 -12.46
N PHE A 160 9.83 29.29 -13.62
CA PHE A 160 10.76 30.24 -14.22
C PHE A 160 10.77 31.55 -13.44
N LYS A 161 9.59 32.02 -13.00
CA LYS A 161 9.48 33.19 -12.13
C LYS A 161 10.08 32.94 -10.75
N ALA A 162 9.86 31.77 -10.17
CA ALA A 162 10.44 31.37 -8.90
C ALA A 162 11.98 31.39 -8.97
N CYS A 163 12.57 30.74 -9.99
CA CYS A 163 14.01 30.74 -10.20
C CYS A 163 14.58 32.14 -10.49
N ARG A 164 13.94 32.92 -11.38
CA ARG A 164 14.48 34.21 -11.85
C ARG A 164 14.31 35.33 -10.82
N HIS A 165 13.14 35.44 -10.18
CA HIS A 165 12.80 36.60 -9.35
C HIS A 165 12.78 36.34 -7.86
N ILE A 166 12.60 35.08 -7.43
CA ILE A 166 12.63 34.72 -6.01
C ILE A 166 14.03 34.22 -5.66
N TRP A 167 14.44 33.05 -6.15
CA TRP A 167 15.75 32.47 -5.86
C TRP A 167 16.90 33.34 -6.38
N GLY A 168 16.91 33.65 -7.68
CA GLY A 168 17.92 34.50 -8.31
C GLY A 168 17.75 36.00 -8.08
N GLY A 169 16.70 36.41 -7.36
CA GLY A 169 16.38 37.80 -7.07
C GLY A 169 16.29 38.06 -5.58
N LYS A 170 15.07 38.05 -5.03
CA LYS A 170 14.79 38.44 -3.64
C LYS A 170 15.52 37.61 -2.57
N LEU A 171 15.88 36.37 -2.86
CA LEU A 171 16.56 35.44 -1.95
C LEU A 171 17.98 35.11 -2.38
N LYS A 172 18.53 35.80 -3.38
CA LYS A 172 19.84 35.47 -3.96
C LYS A 172 20.95 35.43 -2.92
N GLU A 173 21.04 36.46 -2.08
CA GLU A 173 22.07 36.57 -1.04
C GLU A 173 21.96 35.41 -0.04
N ARG A 174 20.74 35.09 0.40
CA ARG A 174 20.46 33.96 1.31
C ARG A 174 20.85 32.60 0.72
N VAL A 175 20.71 32.42 -0.60
CA VAL A 175 21.17 31.21 -1.30
C VAL A 175 22.70 31.18 -1.37
N MET A 176 23.35 32.31 -1.64
CA MET A 176 24.81 32.43 -1.71
C MET A 176 25.51 32.27 -0.35
N GLU A 177 24.80 32.48 0.76
CA GLU A 177 25.28 32.19 2.12
C GLU A 177 25.44 30.69 2.41
N ARG A 178 24.83 29.82 1.59
CA ARG A 178 24.91 28.36 1.74
C ARG A 178 26.24 27.82 1.21
N SER A 179 26.59 26.60 1.60
CA SER A 179 27.80 25.90 1.18
C SER A 179 27.47 24.62 0.42
N GLU A 180 28.49 23.87 -0.01
CA GLU A 180 28.32 22.58 -0.66
C GLU A 180 27.57 21.56 0.22
N ASP A 181 27.83 21.59 1.54
CA ASP A 181 27.20 20.71 2.54
C ASP A 181 25.80 21.18 2.93
N SER A 182 25.45 22.42 2.61
CA SER A 182 24.11 22.97 2.85
C SER A 182 23.38 23.35 1.58
N ARG A 183 23.75 22.83 0.40
CA ARG A 183 23.20 23.31 -0.88
C ARG A 183 21.66 23.36 -0.96
N LEU A 184 21.13 24.39 -1.60
CA LEU A 184 19.74 24.43 -2.04
C LEU A 184 19.57 23.54 -3.27
N VAL A 185 18.55 22.69 -3.27
CA VAL A 185 18.17 21.85 -4.41
C VAL A 185 16.81 22.32 -4.91
N ILE A 186 16.79 22.99 -6.06
CA ILE A 186 15.55 23.46 -6.69
C ILE A 186 14.86 22.27 -7.35
N ARG A 187 13.56 22.09 -7.08
CA ARG A 187 12.77 20.99 -7.63
C ARG A 187 11.66 21.49 -8.55
N PRO A 188 11.81 21.39 -9.88
CA PRO A 188 10.69 21.33 -10.82
C PRO A 188 9.95 19.98 -10.72
N ASP A 189 8.62 20.01 -10.83
CA ASP A 189 7.74 18.83 -10.72
C ASP A 189 6.61 18.82 -11.79
N SER A 190 6.75 19.62 -12.85
CA SER A 190 5.80 19.71 -13.96
C SER A 190 6.45 20.26 -15.24
N GLY A 191 5.77 20.09 -16.38
CA GLY A 191 6.24 20.53 -17.70
C GLY A 191 6.98 19.45 -18.48
N ASP A 192 7.57 19.80 -19.63
CA ASP A 192 8.48 18.89 -20.33
C ASP A 192 9.80 18.82 -19.54
N PRO A 193 10.25 17.64 -19.07
CA PRO A 193 11.42 17.55 -18.21
C PRO A 193 12.71 18.05 -18.87
N VAL A 194 12.85 17.88 -20.19
CA VAL A 194 14.07 18.26 -20.91
C VAL A 194 14.13 19.78 -21.03
N GLU A 195 13.08 20.39 -21.57
CA GLU A 195 13.03 21.84 -21.79
C GLU A 195 13.05 22.62 -20.46
N THR A 196 12.31 22.13 -19.45
CA THR A 196 12.23 22.79 -18.14
C THR A 196 13.59 22.83 -17.44
N ILE A 197 14.34 21.73 -17.45
CA ILE A 197 15.66 21.69 -16.80
C ILE A 197 16.65 22.64 -17.49
N ILE A 198 16.67 22.67 -18.82
CA ILE A 198 17.59 23.54 -19.57
C ILE A 198 17.27 25.02 -19.31
N GLU A 199 16.00 25.40 -19.37
CA GLU A 199 15.61 26.78 -19.10
C GLU A 199 15.89 27.19 -17.64
N VAL A 200 15.64 26.30 -16.68
CA VAL A 200 16.00 26.55 -15.28
C VAL A 200 17.51 26.71 -15.12
N LEU A 201 18.33 25.86 -15.74
CA LEU A 201 19.79 25.98 -15.70
C LEU A 201 20.27 27.32 -16.26
N ASN A 202 19.72 27.77 -17.39
CA ASN A 202 20.06 29.07 -17.98
C ASN A 202 19.66 30.23 -17.07
N ILE A 203 18.49 30.18 -16.44
CA ILE A 203 18.05 31.18 -15.46
C ILE A 203 18.99 31.23 -14.24
N LEU A 204 19.40 30.06 -13.75
CA LEU A 204 20.31 29.97 -12.61
C LEU A 204 21.73 30.41 -12.98
N GLU A 205 22.17 30.18 -14.21
CA GLU A 205 23.42 30.72 -14.75
C GLU A 205 23.39 32.25 -14.78
N ASP A 206 22.34 32.85 -15.34
CA ASP A 206 22.16 34.31 -15.38
C ASP A 206 22.19 34.92 -13.97
N ALA A 207 21.60 34.22 -13.00
CA ALA A 207 21.47 34.71 -11.63
C ALA A 207 22.75 34.49 -10.80
N PHE A 208 23.32 33.29 -10.80
CA PHE A 208 24.38 32.88 -9.87
C PHE A 208 25.75 32.71 -10.54
N GLY A 209 25.81 32.75 -11.87
CA GLY A 209 26.98 32.41 -12.66
C GLY A 209 27.18 30.89 -12.77
N SER A 210 28.21 30.52 -13.52
CA SER A 210 28.67 29.13 -13.66
C SER A 210 30.19 29.11 -13.74
N THR A 211 30.77 27.95 -13.46
CA THR A 211 32.18 27.64 -13.74
C THR A 211 32.26 26.53 -14.77
N VAL A 212 33.37 26.45 -15.52
CA VAL A 212 33.62 25.31 -16.41
C VAL A 212 34.57 24.35 -15.69
N ASN A 213 34.18 23.08 -15.58
CA ASN A 213 35.01 22.05 -14.95
C ASN A 213 36.18 21.61 -15.86
N SER A 214 37.03 20.71 -15.35
CA SER A 214 38.25 20.27 -16.04
C SER A 214 38.01 19.53 -17.37
N VAL A 215 36.78 19.05 -17.61
CA VAL A 215 36.37 18.34 -18.83
C VAL A 215 35.52 19.21 -19.76
N GLY A 216 35.37 20.50 -19.48
CA GLY A 216 34.79 21.49 -20.41
C GLY A 216 33.28 21.71 -20.27
N TYR A 217 32.65 21.28 -19.18
CA TYR A 217 31.21 21.44 -18.95
C TYR A 217 30.90 22.46 -17.85
N LYS A 218 29.79 23.18 -18.02
CA LYS A 218 29.27 24.18 -17.09
C LYS A 218 28.75 23.53 -15.81
N LEU A 219 29.11 24.13 -14.68
CA LEU A 219 28.76 23.72 -13.32
C LEU A 219 28.27 24.93 -12.54
N LEU A 220 27.09 24.80 -11.95
CA LEU A 220 26.54 25.79 -11.03
C LEU A 220 27.39 25.85 -9.75
N PRO A 221 27.40 27.00 -9.03
CA PRO A 221 28.05 27.11 -7.73
C PRO A 221 27.64 25.98 -6.78
N SER A 222 28.55 25.49 -5.94
CA SER A 222 28.37 24.27 -5.14
C SER A 222 27.16 24.30 -4.19
N TYR A 223 26.69 25.50 -3.83
CA TYR A 223 25.55 25.73 -2.95
C TYR A 223 24.18 25.65 -3.66
N ILE A 224 24.10 25.39 -4.97
CA ILE A 224 22.83 25.27 -5.69
C ILE A 224 22.83 24.13 -6.71
N ARG A 225 21.81 23.27 -6.68
CA ARG A 225 21.60 22.15 -7.60
C ARG A 225 20.13 22.02 -7.97
N ILE A 226 19.81 21.12 -8.90
CA ILE A 226 18.45 20.82 -9.33
C ILE A 226 18.13 19.35 -9.03
N ILE A 227 16.89 19.05 -8.66
CA ILE A 227 16.34 17.69 -8.70
C ILE A 227 15.07 17.65 -9.54
N GLN A 228 15.04 16.86 -10.61
CA GLN A 228 13.83 16.62 -11.39
C GLN A 228 13.11 15.38 -10.86
N GLY A 229 11.89 15.56 -10.33
CA GLY A 229 11.10 14.48 -9.73
C GLY A 229 9.96 13.94 -10.60
N ASP A 230 9.48 14.74 -11.56
CA ASP A 230 8.35 14.38 -12.41
C ASP A 230 8.77 13.80 -13.76
N GLY A 231 7.99 12.85 -14.28
CA GLY A 231 8.21 12.28 -15.61
C GLY A 231 9.49 11.47 -15.80
N ILE A 232 10.16 11.04 -14.72
CA ILE A 232 11.42 10.29 -14.81
C ILE A 232 11.18 8.79 -15.06
N ASP A 233 11.74 8.29 -16.16
CA ASP A 233 11.91 6.88 -16.50
C ASP A 233 13.28 6.68 -17.20
N ILE A 234 13.63 5.43 -17.56
CA ILE A 234 14.92 5.10 -18.21
C ILE A 234 15.11 5.88 -19.53
N ASN A 235 14.04 6.17 -20.26
CA ASN A 235 14.13 6.86 -21.54
C ASN A 235 14.23 8.37 -21.35
N SER A 236 13.46 8.94 -20.41
CA SER A 236 13.48 10.39 -20.17
C SER A 236 14.80 10.84 -19.53
N ILE A 237 15.38 10.06 -18.60
CA ILE A 237 16.67 10.40 -18.00
C ILE A 237 17.80 10.47 -19.03
N GLU A 238 17.83 9.51 -19.98
CA GLU A 238 18.82 9.48 -21.07
C GLU A 238 18.65 10.69 -22.00
N LYS A 239 17.41 11.08 -22.31
CA LYS A 239 17.12 12.28 -23.11
C LYS A 239 17.58 13.56 -22.41
N ILE A 240 17.29 13.69 -21.11
CA ILE A 240 17.71 14.85 -20.30
C ILE A 240 19.23 14.94 -20.28
N LEU A 241 19.93 13.85 -19.95
CA LEU A 241 21.39 13.85 -19.87
C LEU A 241 22.07 14.12 -21.21
N LYS A 242 21.54 13.57 -22.31
CA LYS A 242 22.01 13.90 -23.67
C LYS A 242 21.82 15.37 -23.99
N LYS A 243 20.68 15.95 -23.63
CA LYS A 243 20.43 17.38 -23.85
C LYS A 243 21.37 18.24 -23.01
N LEU A 244 21.55 17.93 -21.73
CA LEU A 244 22.53 18.61 -20.85
C LEU A 244 23.92 18.60 -21.49
N LYS A 245 24.39 17.43 -21.91
CA LYS A 245 25.68 17.27 -22.59
C LYS A 245 25.77 18.14 -23.85
N SER A 246 24.75 18.12 -24.71
CA SER A 246 24.74 18.90 -25.95
C SER A 246 24.74 20.42 -25.74
N GLU A 247 24.17 20.88 -24.62
CA GLU A 247 24.12 22.30 -24.21
C GLU A 247 25.33 22.70 -23.34
N GLY A 248 26.31 21.80 -23.17
CA GLY A 248 27.53 22.04 -22.41
C GLY A 248 27.34 22.04 -20.89
N TRP A 249 26.28 21.44 -20.36
CA TRP A 249 26.01 21.31 -18.93
C TRP A 249 26.53 19.99 -18.34
N SER A 250 27.16 20.06 -17.17
CA SER A 250 27.58 18.88 -16.42
C SER A 250 26.39 18.16 -15.78
N ALA A 251 26.38 16.82 -15.80
CA ALA A 251 25.40 15.99 -15.09
C ALA A 251 25.50 16.14 -13.56
N GLU A 252 26.58 16.73 -13.04
CA GLU A 252 26.73 17.07 -11.62
C GLU A 252 25.63 18.03 -11.13
N ASN A 253 25.10 18.88 -12.02
CA ASN A 253 24.10 19.90 -11.68
C ASN A 253 22.73 19.32 -11.29
N VAL A 254 22.41 18.12 -11.79
CA VAL A 254 21.05 17.57 -11.74
C VAL A 254 21.06 16.22 -11.03
N ASN A 255 20.14 16.06 -10.08
CA ASN A 255 19.74 14.78 -9.49
C ASN A 255 18.34 14.42 -10.00
N PHE A 256 17.95 13.16 -9.85
CA PHE A 256 16.65 12.69 -10.34
C PHE A 256 15.87 12.04 -9.21
N GLY A 257 14.58 12.32 -9.12
CA GLY A 257 13.62 11.57 -8.31
C GLY A 257 12.78 10.70 -9.22
N CYS A 258 12.58 9.43 -8.87
CA CYS A 258 11.75 8.52 -9.67
C CYS A 258 10.77 7.77 -8.78
N GLY A 259 9.49 7.84 -9.12
CA GLY A 259 8.40 7.20 -8.38
C GLY A 259 7.90 5.92 -9.05
N SER A 260 6.72 6.02 -9.68
CA SER A 260 6.03 4.86 -10.25
C SER A 260 6.81 4.11 -11.33
N ALA A 261 7.64 4.79 -12.14
CA ALA A 261 8.45 4.11 -13.16
C ALA A 261 9.55 3.21 -12.57
N LEU A 262 10.03 3.54 -11.35
CA LEU A 262 11.03 2.76 -10.64
C LEU A 262 10.40 1.54 -9.94
N LEU A 263 9.27 1.74 -9.24
CA LEU A 263 8.71 0.72 -8.35
C LEU A 263 7.42 0.04 -8.81
N GLN A 264 6.63 0.61 -9.74
CA GLN A 264 5.27 0.12 -10.02
C GLN A 264 4.98 -0.20 -11.49
N LYS A 265 5.54 0.56 -12.44
CA LYS A 265 5.30 0.37 -13.89
C LYS A 265 6.14 -0.77 -14.47
N ILE A 266 6.14 -1.90 -13.76
CA ILE A 266 6.90 -3.11 -14.06
C ILE A 266 5.99 -4.32 -13.87
N ASN A 267 6.28 -5.41 -14.56
CA ASN A 267 5.55 -6.66 -14.40
C ASN A 267 6.49 -7.86 -14.54
N ARG A 268 5.99 -9.05 -14.21
CA ARG A 268 6.78 -10.30 -14.28
C ARG A 268 7.39 -10.55 -15.66
N ASP A 269 6.72 -10.09 -16.71
CA ASP A 269 7.15 -10.31 -18.09
C ASP A 269 8.23 -9.33 -18.56
N THR A 270 8.48 -8.23 -17.84
CA THR A 270 9.58 -7.28 -18.12
C THR A 270 10.94 -7.98 -18.27
N LEU A 271 11.22 -8.99 -17.43
CA LEU A 271 12.41 -9.84 -17.53
C LEU A 271 12.08 -11.30 -17.89
N ASN A 272 10.83 -11.59 -18.27
CA ASN A 272 10.31 -12.94 -18.50
C ASN A 272 10.60 -13.92 -17.35
N CYS A 273 10.54 -13.46 -16.08
CA CYS A 273 10.81 -14.30 -14.92
C CYS A 273 9.85 -15.50 -14.87
N ALA A 274 10.39 -16.72 -14.84
CA ALA A 274 9.58 -17.93 -14.94
C ALA A 274 10.16 -19.07 -14.10
N PHE A 275 9.26 -19.88 -13.55
CA PHE A 275 9.57 -21.13 -12.86
C PHE A 275 9.06 -22.29 -13.69
N LYS A 276 9.86 -23.35 -13.88
CA LYS A 276 9.50 -24.50 -14.72
C LYS A 276 10.12 -25.78 -14.15
N CYS A 277 9.35 -26.86 -14.14
CA CYS A 277 9.88 -28.19 -13.88
C CYS A 277 10.77 -28.62 -15.07
N SER A 278 11.99 -29.07 -14.77
CA SER A 278 12.96 -29.54 -15.77
C SER A 278 13.37 -31.01 -15.57
N TYR A 279 13.14 -31.58 -14.39
CA TYR A 279 13.48 -32.97 -14.06
C TYR A 279 12.40 -33.58 -13.16
N VAL A 280 12.07 -34.84 -13.40
CA VAL A 280 11.21 -35.66 -12.53
C VAL A 280 11.84 -37.03 -12.32
N GLU A 281 11.54 -37.66 -11.20
CA GLU A 281 11.94 -39.04 -10.94
C GLU A 281 10.70 -39.90 -10.67
N THR A 282 10.63 -41.06 -11.31
CA THR A 282 9.52 -42.01 -11.15
C THR A 282 10.09 -43.42 -11.05
N GLU A 283 9.75 -44.15 -9.97
CA GLU A 283 10.28 -45.50 -9.70
C GLU A 283 11.83 -45.58 -9.76
N GLY A 284 12.53 -44.55 -9.23
CA GLY A 284 13.99 -44.47 -9.24
C GLY A 284 14.60 -44.16 -10.62
N LYS A 285 13.78 -43.82 -11.62
CA LYS A 285 14.23 -43.44 -12.97
C LYS A 285 14.00 -41.96 -13.19
N GLY A 286 15.10 -41.23 -13.34
CA GLY A 286 15.11 -39.82 -13.71
C GLY A 286 14.70 -39.58 -15.16
N MET A 287 13.93 -38.52 -15.40
CA MET A 287 13.53 -38.08 -16.73
C MET A 287 13.66 -36.55 -16.85
N ASP A 288 14.37 -36.12 -17.89
CA ASP A 288 14.43 -34.72 -18.29
C ASP A 288 13.09 -34.31 -18.92
N VAL A 289 12.41 -33.33 -18.31
CA VAL A 289 11.14 -32.78 -18.81
C VAL A 289 11.32 -31.35 -19.31
N TYR A 290 10.53 -30.96 -20.31
CA TYR A 290 10.57 -29.62 -20.87
C TYR A 290 9.32 -29.32 -21.68
N LYS A 291 9.07 -28.03 -21.91
CA LYS A 291 8.09 -27.56 -22.90
C LYS A 291 8.80 -26.93 -24.08
N GLN A 292 8.24 -27.12 -25.28
CA GLN A 292 8.72 -26.47 -26.50
C GLN A 292 7.50 -26.13 -27.38
N PRO A 293 6.78 -25.03 -27.09
CA PRO A 293 5.60 -24.65 -27.87
C PRO A 293 5.96 -24.36 -29.32
N VAL A 294 5.29 -25.02 -30.27
CA VAL A 294 5.56 -24.86 -31.71
C VAL A 294 5.26 -23.43 -32.19
N THR A 295 4.25 -22.79 -31.62
CA THR A 295 3.81 -21.43 -31.99
C THR A 295 4.65 -20.33 -31.36
N ASP A 296 5.51 -20.65 -30.39
CA ASP A 296 6.36 -19.67 -29.71
C ASP A 296 7.65 -20.35 -29.19
N PRO A 297 8.66 -20.51 -30.06
CA PRO A 297 9.93 -21.15 -29.70
C PRO A 297 10.67 -20.44 -28.56
N SER A 298 10.42 -19.14 -28.35
CA SER A 298 11.02 -18.36 -27.26
C SER A 298 10.59 -18.86 -25.87
N LYS A 299 9.45 -19.58 -25.79
CA LYS A 299 8.94 -20.20 -24.55
C LYS A 299 9.44 -21.63 -24.33
N GLY A 300 10.48 -22.07 -25.05
CA GLY A 300 11.19 -23.29 -24.77
C GLY A 300 11.81 -23.27 -23.37
N SER A 301 11.65 -24.35 -22.59
CA SER A 301 12.28 -24.48 -21.26
C SER A 301 13.52 -25.37 -21.30
N LYS A 302 14.41 -25.14 -20.33
CA LYS A 302 15.58 -25.98 -20.07
C LYS A 302 15.18 -27.39 -19.63
N ARG A 303 16.11 -28.35 -19.75
CA ARG A 303 15.86 -29.78 -19.52
C ARG A 303 16.81 -30.38 -18.48
N GLY A 304 16.28 -31.27 -17.65
CA GLY A 304 17.01 -32.03 -16.65
C GLY A 304 17.47 -31.24 -15.43
N ARG A 305 18.39 -31.83 -14.67
CA ARG A 305 19.06 -31.15 -13.54
C ARG A 305 19.96 -30.04 -14.09
N LEU A 306 19.90 -28.86 -13.45
CA LEU A 306 20.57 -27.66 -13.92
C LEU A 306 21.67 -27.26 -12.94
N SER A 307 22.78 -26.77 -13.47
CA SER A 307 23.82 -26.07 -12.70
C SER A 307 24.19 -24.77 -13.39
N LEU A 308 24.79 -23.83 -12.66
CA LEU A 308 25.25 -22.55 -13.20
C LEU A 308 26.76 -22.47 -13.05
N ARG A 309 27.48 -22.13 -14.12
CA ARG A 309 28.95 -22.01 -14.07
C ARG A 309 29.45 -20.78 -14.81
N ARG A 310 30.74 -20.47 -14.61
CA ARG A 310 31.49 -19.59 -15.51
C ARG A 310 32.25 -20.45 -16.53
N ASN A 311 32.05 -20.17 -17.81
CA ASN A 311 32.79 -20.83 -18.87
C ASN A 311 34.23 -20.32 -18.99
N SER A 312 35.01 -20.88 -19.92
CA SER A 312 36.42 -20.50 -20.15
C SER A 312 36.63 -19.02 -20.47
N ASP A 313 35.61 -18.38 -21.04
CA ASP A 313 35.62 -16.98 -21.44
C ASP A 313 35.11 -16.06 -20.30
N GLY A 314 34.81 -16.62 -19.13
CA GLY A 314 34.33 -15.91 -17.95
C GLY A 314 32.83 -15.59 -17.94
N TYR A 315 32.09 -15.98 -18.99
CA TYR A 315 30.64 -15.78 -19.09
C TYR A 315 29.87 -16.83 -18.30
N MET A 316 28.69 -16.41 -17.81
CA MET A 316 27.81 -17.25 -17.00
C MET A 316 26.88 -18.05 -17.91
N GLU A 317 26.88 -19.37 -17.74
CA GLU A 317 26.06 -20.28 -18.51
C GLU A 317 25.42 -21.37 -17.63
N THR A 318 24.19 -21.75 -17.99
CA THR A 318 23.47 -22.86 -17.37
C THR A 318 23.77 -24.14 -18.11
N VAL A 319 24.29 -25.13 -17.39
CA VAL A 319 24.50 -26.49 -17.90
C VAL A 319 23.23 -27.31 -17.65
N GLU A 320 22.76 -28.00 -18.68
CA GLU A 320 21.51 -28.77 -18.66
C GLU A 320 21.77 -30.28 -18.57
N LYS A 321 20.72 -31.06 -18.27
CA LYS A 321 20.70 -32.53 -18.26
C LYS A 321 21.71 -33.17 -17.30
N GLY A 322 22.03 -32.50 -16.19
CA GLY A 322 22.95 -33.01 -15.19
C GLY A 322 24.41 -33.12 -15.66
N ASN A 323 24.79 -32.48 -16.76
CA ASN A 323 26.17 -32.47 -17.25
C ASN A 323 27.09 -31.51 -16.47
N GLY A 324 26.54 -30.78 -15.51
CA GLY A 324 27.28 -29.87 -14.65
C GLY A 324 28.18 -30.61 -13.68
N LYS A 325 29.35 -30.05 -13.41
CA LYS A 325 30.24 -30.55 -12.36
C LYS A 325 29.97 -29.82 -11.04
N PRO A 326 29.79 -30.52 -9.91
CA PRO A 326 29.51 -29.88 -8.63
C PRO A 326 30.53 -28.82 -8.21
N GLU A 327 31.81 -29.02 -8.52
CA GLU A 327 32.88 -28.07 -8.20
C GLU A 327 32.88 -26.79 -9.06
N GLU A 328 32.18 -26.81 -10.20
CA GLU A 328 31.99 -25.65 -11.08
C GLU A 328 30.66 -24.93 -10.82
N ASP A 329 29.75 -25.53 -10.06
CA ASP A 329 28.42 -24.98 -9.79
C ASP A 329 28.50 -23.84 -8.78
N ILE A 330 27.95 -22.70 -9.15
CA ILE A 330 27.91 -21.50 -8.31
C ILE A 330 26.56 -21.34 -7.62
N LEU A 331 25.56 -22.18 -7.94
CA LEU A 331 24.36 -22.28 -7.13
C LEU A 331 24.75 -22.86 -5.76
N THR A 332 24.26 -22.23 -4.70
CA THR A 332 24.48 -22.69 -3.33
C THR A 332 23.15 -23.02 -2.67
N THR A 333 23.14 -24.06 -1.82
CA THR A 333 21.93 -24.42 -1.06
C THR A 333 21.66 -23.35 -0.01
N VAL A 334 20.63 -22.54 -0.22
CA VAL A 334 20.26 -21.45 0.71
C VAL A 334 19.17 -21.85 1.71
N PHE A 335 18.40 -22.88 1.40
CA PHE A 335 17.30 -23.37 2.23
C PHE A 335 17.23 -24.90 2.11
N GLU A 336 17.12 -25.57 3.25
CA GLU A 336 16.95 -27.02 3.31
C GLU A 336 16.07 -27.38 4.51
N ASN A 337 15.03 -28.19 4.27
CA ASN A 337 14.19 -28.81 5.31
C ASN A 337 13.70 -27.84 6.41
N GLY A 338 13.25 -26.64 6.03
CA GLY A 338 12.69 -25.64 6.95
C GLY A 338 13.71 -24.68 7.56
N SER A 339 14.99 -24.81 7.20
CA SER A 339 16.08 -23.97 7.73
C SER A 339 16.74 -23.15 6.62
N ILE A 340 17.01 -21.88 6.90
CA ILE A 340 17.85 -21.03 6.06
C ILE A 340 19.31 -21.38 6.38
N LEU A 341 20.08 -21.79 5.37
CA LEU A 341 21.47 -22.23 5.53
C LEU A 341 22.47 -21.11 5.26
N HIS A 342 22.10 -20.15 4.41
CA HIS A 342 22.94 -19.03 4.05
C HIS A 342 22.12 -17.73 3.99
N GLU A 343 22.59 -16.73 4.71
CA GLU A 343 22.08 -15.36 4.68
C GLU A 343 23.11 -14.45 4.01
N PHE A 344 22.65 -13.41 3.32
CA PHE A 344 23.51 -12.43 2.67
C PHE A 344 23.25 -11.06 3.28
N THR A 345 24.31 -10.29 3.53
CA THR A 345 24.17 -8.89 3.95
C THR A 345 23.90 -7.98 2.75
N LEU A 346 23.27 -6.82 2.98
CA LEU A 346 23.06 -5.85 1.90
C LEU A 346 24.39 -5.37 1.30
N ASP A 347 25.45 -5.26 2.11
CA ASP A 347 26.77 -4.82 1.65
C ASP A 347 27.42 -5.84 0.70
N GLU A 348 27.28 -7.14 0.97
CA GLU A 348 27.70 -8.19 0.05
C GLU A 348 26.90 -8.15 -1.26
N ILE A 349 25.58 -7.94 -1.16
CA ILE A 349 24.71 -7.83 -2.34
C ILE A 349 25.12 -6.61 -3.18
N ARG A 350 25.34 -5.45 -2.56
CA ARG A 350 25.83 -4.21 -3.19
C ARG A 350 27.17 -4.45 -3.86
N LYS A 351 28.13 -5.06 -3.17
CA LYS A 351 29.45 -5.41 -3.73
C LYS A 351 29.31 -6.27 -4.98
N ASN A 352 28.41 -7.26 -4.94
CA ASN A 352 28.15 -8.17 -6.05
C ASN A 352 27.31 -7.55 -7.19
N ALA A 353 26.73 -6.37 -6.98
CA ALA A 353 25.92 -5.64 -7.96
C ALA A 353 26.62 -4.42 -8.57
N ARG A 354 27.82 -4.07 -8.07
CA ARG A 354 28.62 -2.92 -8.53
C ARG A 354 28.76 -2.89 -10.06
N LEU A 355 28.79 -1.67 -10.60
CA LEU A 355 29.10 -1.46 -12.01
C LEU A 355 30.55 -1.87 -12.27
N ARG A 356 30.78 -2.49 -13.43
CA ARG A 356 32.11 -2.77 -13.97
C ARG A 356 32.45 -1.70 -15.01
N GLU A 357 33.72 -1.61 -15.39
CA GLU A 357 34.16 -0.63 -16.38
C GLU A 357 33.42 -0.78 -17.72
N ASP A 358 33.20 -2.02 -18.16
CA ASP A 358 32.42 -2.34 -19.36
C ASP A 358 30.94 -1.92 -19.27
N ASP A 359 30.39 -1.77 -18.05
CA ASP A 359 29.02 -1.25 -17.88
C ASP A 359 28.94 0.28 -18.11
N ILE A 360 30.09 0.98 -18.07
CA ILE A 360 30.20 2.44 -18.18
C ILE A 360 30.65 2.85 -19.59
N GLN A 361 31.43 2.02 -20.27
CA GLN A 361 31.91 2.28 -21.63
C GLN A 361 30.81 2.18 -22.69
N ASP A 362 30.92 3.01 -23.71
CA ASP A 362 29.93 3.14 -24.78
C ASP A 362 30.06 1.97 -25.76
N HIS A 363 29.33 0.88 -25.50
CA HIS A 363 29.04 -0.06 -26.57
C HIS A 363 27.96 0.56 -27.46
N GLN A 364 28.35 0.93 -28.68
CA GLN A 364 27.45 1.23 -29.80
C GLN A 364 26.43 0.11 -30.10
N ASN A 365 26.50 -1.03 -29.40
CA ASN A 365 25.35 -1.90 -29.20
C ASN A 365 24.46 -1.28 -28.12
N SER A 366 23.70 -0.25 -28.51
CA SER A 366 22.45 0.04 -27.82
C SER A 366 21.68 -1.27 -27.73
N LEU A 367 21.68 -1.90 -26.54
CA LEU A 367 20.55 -2.71 -26.14
C LEU A 367 19.35 -1.83 -26.43
N ASN A 368 18.60 -2.17 -27.47
CA ASN A 368 17.30 -1.58 -27.72
C ASN A 368 16.58 -1.63 -26.37
N VAL A 369 16.46 -0.48 -25.70
CA VAL A 369 15.71 -0.35 -24.44
C VAL A 369 14.25 -0.75 -24.66
N ASP A 370 13.81 -0.65 -25.91
CA ASP A 370 12.63 -1.28 -26.51
C ASP A 370 12.52 -2.80 -26.19
N THR A 371 13.62 -3.54 -26.10
CA THR A 371 13.62 -4.98 -25.76
C THR A 371 13.51 -5.28 -24.25
N LEU A 372 13.57 -4.26 -23.40
CA LEU A 372 13.31 -4.36 -21.95
C LEU A 372 11.86 -3.95 -21.61
N LEU A 373 11.20 -3.15 -22.48
CA LEU A 373 9.90 -2.53 -22.17
C LEU A 373 8.77 -2.82 -23.19
N ILE A 374 9.03 -3.47 -24.33
CA ILE A 374 7.95 -3.88 -25.26
C ILE A 374 7.27 -5.16 -24.76
N GLY A 375 6.25 -4.94 -23.93
CA GLY A 375 5.11 -5.82 -23.70
C GLY A 375 3.79 -5.12 -24.03
N HIS A 376 3.80 -4.14 -24.93
CA HIS A 376 2.57 -3.57 -25.50
C HIS A 376 2.43 -4.03 -26.95
N SER A 377 1.53 -4.99 -27.15
CA SER A 377 1.01 -5.29 -28.47
C SER A 377 0.14 -4.13 -28.93
N ASP A 378 0.58 -3.50 -30.02
CA ASP A 378 -0.23 -2.62 -30.86
C ASP A 378 -1.57 -3.29 -31.22
N GLN A 379 -2.68 -2.76 -30.71
CA GLN A 379 -3.98 -2.94 -31.35
C GLN A 379 -4.18 -1.82 -32.37
N LYS A 380 -3.66 -2.03 -33.59
CA LYS A 380 -4.15 -1.31 -34.77
C LYS A 380 -5.55 -1.80 -35.11
N GLY A 381 -6.45 -0.83 -35.26
CA GLY A 381 -7.89 -1.05 -35.42
C GLY A 381 -8.28 -1.87 -36.64
N PHE A 382 -9.34 -2.65 -36.45
CA PHE A 382 -10.24 -3.04 -37.53
C PHE A 382 -11.67 -2.65 -37.11
N HIS A 383 -12.23 -1.69 -37.84
CA HIS A 383 -13.65 -1.37 -37.78
C HIS A 383 -14.47 -2.55 -38.34
N SER A 384 -15.36 -3.12 -37.52
CA SER A 384 -16.66 -3.61 -38.01
C SER A 384 -17.70 -3.53 -36.89
N ARG A 385 -18.93 -3.22 -37.29
CA ARG A 385 -20.04 -2.72 -36.46
C ARG A 385 -20.88 -3.87 -35.85
N SER A 386 -21.17 -3.75 -34.55
CA SER A 386 -22.44 -4.08 -33.85
C SER A 386 -22.85 -5.56 -33.67
N PRO A 387 -23.86 -5.88 -32.82
CA PRO A 387 -23.73 -5.91 -31.35
C PRO A 387 -24.26 -7.23 -30.75
N VAL A 388 -23.57 -7.83 -29.77
CA VAL A 388 -24.11 -9.00 -29.03
C VAL A 388 -23.86 -8.88 -27.53
N GLN A 389 -24.99 -8.78 -26.81
CA GLN A 389 -25.29 -9.15 -25.43
C GLN A 389 -24.14 -9.25 -24.40
N LYS A 390 -24.09 -8.29 -23.48
CA LYS A 390 -23.41 -8.45 -22.18
C LYS A 390 -24.28 -9.31 -21.26
N GLY A 391 -23.95 -10.59 -21.17
CA GLY A 391 -24.40 -11.48 -20.11
C GLY A 391 -23.55 -11.29 -18.85
N VAL A 392 -24.23 -11.08 -17.73
CA VAL A 392 -23.69 -11.07 -16.38
C VAL A 392 -23.29 -12.49 -16.00
N ILE A 393 -22.01 -12.72 -15.65
CA ILE A 393 -21.61 -13.84 -14.81
C ILE A 393 -20.69 -13.29 -13.72
N ALA A 394 -21.32 -12.79 -12.65
CA ALA A 394 -20.71 -12.65 -11.35
C ALA A 394 -21.16 -13.85 -10.52
N GLY A 395 -20.25 -14.78 -10.28
CA GLY A 395 -20.53 -15.95 -9.45
C GLY A 395 -19.40 -16.96 -9.56
N SER A 396 -18.78 -17.28 -8.42
CA SER A 396 -17.83 -18.39 -8.21
C SER A 396 -16.33 -18.08 -8.32
N LEU A 397 -15.81 -17.14 -7.52
CA LEU A 397 -14.37 -17.07 -7.22
C LEU A 397 -14.13 -16.51 -5.79
N LEU A 398 -14.69 -17.16 -4.77
CA LEU A 398 -14.39 -16.82 -3.36
C LEU A 398 -14.06 -18.03 -2.47
N ASN A 399 -13.75 -19.16 -3.09
CA ASN A 399 -13.07 -20.29 -2.45
C ASN A 399 -11.84 -20.58 -3.30
N TYR A 400 -10.71 -20.87 -2.66
CA TYR A 400 -9.37 -21.06 -3.25
C TYR A 400 -8.47 -19.83 -3.37
N TYR A 401 -8.33 -19.06 -2.29
CA TYR A 401 -7.09 -18.32 -2.02
C TYR A 401 -6.84 -18.31 -0.51
N LEU A 402 -5.97 -19.21 -0.04
CA LEU A 402 -5.14 -19.11 1.16
C LEU A 402 -4.22 -20.35 1.19
N PRO A 403 -2.95 -20.26 0.79
CA PRO A 403 -1.96 -21.29 1.11
C PRO A 403 -1.63 -21.25 2.61
N PRO A 404 -1.40 -22.41 3.26
CA PRO A 404 -1.03 -22.50 4.66
C PRO A 404 0.46 -22.13 4.82
N TYR A 405 0.85 -21.78 6.04
CA TYR A 405 2.20 -21.35 6.47
C TYR A 405 2.54 -19.88 6.25
N CYS A 406 1.71 -19.02 6.83
CA CYS A 406 2.21 -17.80 7.46
C CYS A 406 2.38 -18.09 8.96
N LYS A 407 3.59 -17.93 9.51
CA LYS A 407 3.85 -17.82 10.96
C LYS A 407 3.31 -16.48 11.48
N VAL A 408 2.01 -16.25 11.28
CA VAL A 408 1.20 -15.20 11.93
C VAL A 408 0.35 -15.84 13.05
N CYS A 409 0.63 -17.10 13.41
CA CYS A 409 -0.06 -17.80 14.49
C CYS A 409 0.45 -17.47 15.91
N GLU A 410 0.98 -16.26 16.11
CA GLU A 410 1.03 -15.60 17.43
C GLU A 410 0.44 -14.18 17.42
N CYS A 411 -0.33 -13.81 16.39
CA CYS A 411 -1.28 -12.72 16.53
C CYS A 411 -2.54 -13.27 17.20
N GLY A 412 -2.68 -13.00 18.50
CA GLY A 412 -3.98 -13.09 19.16
C GLY A 412 -5.03 -12.25 18.43
N SER A 413 -6.29 -12.46 18.79
CA SER A 413 -7.54 -11.78 18.38
C SER A 413 -7.49 -10.29 17.99
N GLY A 414 -6.42 -9.56 18.33
CA GLY A 414 -6.14 -8.17 17.99
C GLY A 414 -6.14 -7.79 16.49
N SER A 415 -5.86 -8.72 15.56
CA SER A 415 -5.65 -8.41 14.13
C SER A 415 -6.94 -8.21 13.30
N SER A 416 -8.10 -8.66 13.79
CA SER A 416 -9.37 -8.55 13.07
C SER A 416 -10.21 -7.32 13.44
N PHE A 417 -9.89 -6.63 14.55
CA PHE A 417 -10.60 -5.44 15.01
C PHE A 417 -10.57 -4.23 14.06
N PRO A 418 -9.49 -3.94 13.29
CA PRO A 418 -9.46 -2.80 12.37
C PRO A 418 -10.45 -2.96 11.21
N LEU A 419 -10.60 -4.18 10.69
CA LEU A 419 -11.48 -4.50 9.56
C LEU A 419 -12.95 -4.48 9.97
N VAL A 420 -13.28 -5.02 11.15
CA VAL A 420 -14.64 -4.99 11.71
C VAL A 420 -15.13 -3.54 11.93
N LYS A 421 -14.26 -2.65 12.41
CA LYS A 421 -14.58 -1.21 12.57
C LYS A 421 -14.90 -0.56 11.24
N LEU A 422 -14.03 -0.76 10.25
CA LEU A 422 -14.16 -0.14 8.94
C LEU A 422 -15.46 -0.55 8.25
N PHE A 423 -15.78 -1.85 8.27
CA PHE A 423 -16.98 -2.34 7.59
C PHE A 423 -18.28 -2.01 8.34
N ALA A 424 -18.25 -1.92 9.66
CA ALA A 424 -19.38 -1.41 10.44
C ALA A 424 -19.69 0.06 10.11
N ILE A 425 -18.65 0.91 9.95
CA ILE A 425 -18.79 2.31 9.53
C ILE A 425 -19.45 2.40 8.16
N PHE A 426 -18.94 1.65 7.17
CA PHE A 426 -19.53 1.68 5.84
C PHE A 426 -20.98 1.17 5.85
N ALA A 427 -21.33 0.17 6.66
CA ALA A 427 -22.70 -0.32 6.78
C ALA A 427 -23.69 0.75 7.29
N PHE A 428 -23.41 1.42 8.42
CA PHE A 428 -24.34 2.43 8.93
C PHE A 428 -24.31 3.73 8.14
N ALA A 429 -23.15 4.15 7.61
CA ALA A 429 -23.04 5.39 6.85
C ALA A 429 -23.78 5.31 5.51
N THR A 430 -23.71 4.17 4.83
CA THR A 430 -24.34 4.00 3.51
C THR A 430 -25.86 3.79 3.56
N CYS A 431 -26.39 3.34 4.70
CA CYS A 431 -27.84 3.22 4.95
C CYS A 431 -28.42 4.46 5.65
N GLY A 432 -27.84 4.88 6.77
CA GLY A 432 -28.31 6.02 7.57
C GLY A 432 -28.09 7.39 6.91
N GLY A 433 -27.12 7.51 6.00
CA GLY A 433 -26.85 8.73 5.25
C GLY A 433 -27.57 8.82 3.90
N TYR A 434 -28.47 7.88 3.58
CA TYR A 434 -29.09 7.82 2.26
C TYR A 434 -30.25 8.81 2.07
N SER A 435 -30.22 9.52 0.94
CA SER A 435 -31.35 10.27 0.38
C SER A 435 -31.48 9.96 -1.10
N GLY A 436 -32.68 9.55 -1.52
CA GLY A 436 -33.03 9.22 -2.89
C GLY A 436 -33.99 10.26 -3.48
N GLN A 437 -33.79 10.59 -4.76
CA GLN A 437 -34.68 11.48 -5.51
C GLN A 437 -35.17 10.77 -6.79
N LEU A 438 -36.48 10.60 -6.89
CA LEU A 438 -37.20 10.15 -8.07
C LEU A 438 -37.84 11.38 -8.74
N GLN A 439 -37.77 11.49 -10.07
CA GLN A 439 -38.51 12.52 -10.81
C GLN A 439 -39.43 11.86 -11.83
N VAL A 440 -40.69 12.24 -11.81
CA VAL A 440 -41.70 11.78 -12.76
C VAL A 440 -42.31 12.94 -13.53
N SER A 441 -42.79 12.66 -14.74
CA SER A 441 -43.55 13.60 -15.57
C SER A 441 -44.94 13.05 -15.87
N VAL A 442 -45.92 13.95 -15.87
CA VAL A 442 -47.29 13.68 -16.29
C VAL A 442 -47.63 14.66 -17.41
N GLU A 443 -47.70 14.15 -18.65
CA GLU A 443 -48.10 14.89 -19.83
C GLU A 443 -49.58 14.63 -20.12
N CYS A 444 -50.41 15.64 -19.89
CA CYS A 444 -51.84 15.59 -20.17
C CYS A 444 -52.10 15.77 -21.68
N ALA A 445 -53.18 15.18 -22.20
CA ALA A 445 -53.62 15.38 -23.58
C ALA A 445 -53.79 16.88 -23.93
N ASN A 446 -54.27 17.68 -22.98
CA ASN A 446 -54.24 19.13 -23.02
C ASN A 446 -52.91 19.63 -22.41
N ARG A 447 -51.91 19.88 -23.26
CA ARG A 447 -50.53 20.24 -22.87
C ARG A 447 -50.40 21.43 -21.90
N SER A 448 -51.42 22.25 -21.77
CA SER A 448 -51.46 23.39 -20.85
C SER A 448 -51.52 22.99 -19.36
N GLU A 449 -51.93 21.75 -19.04
CA GLU A 449 -52.05 21.23 -17.67
C GLU A 449 -50.93 20.26 -17.26
N SER A 450 -49.94 20.04 -18.14
CA SER A 450 -48.85 19.08 -17.94
C SER A 450 -47.84 19.55 -16.88
N ILE A 451 -47.43 18.65 -15.99
CA ILE A 451 -46.31 18.88 -15.07
C ILE A 451 -45.18 17.92 -15.45
N LEU A 452 -44.13 18.47 -16.04
CA LEU A 452 -43.05 17.67 -16.62
C LEU A 452 -41.95 17.29 -15.62
N ARG A 453 -42.00 17.83 -14.39
CA ARG A 453 -41.00 17.58 -13.33
C ARG A 453 -41.66 17.59 -11.97
N ILE A 454 -41.94 16.41 -11.43
CA ILE A 454 -42.45 16.22 -10.07
C ILE A 454 -41.36 15.51 -9.27
N PRO A 455 -40.66 16.20 -8.35
CA PRO A 455 -39.65 15.60 -7.51
C PRO A 455 -40.30 14.84 -6.34
N ILE A 456 -39.85 13.62 -6.12
CA ILE A 456 -40.25 12.75 -5.01
C ILE A 456 -38.97 12.39 -4.27
N GLU A 457 -38.84 12.88 -3.04
CA GLU A 457 -37.66 12.69 -2.21
C GLU A 457 -37.99 11.79 -1.02
N PHE A 458 -37.16 10.77 -0.80
CA PHE A 458 -37.29 9.85 0.32
C PHE A 458 -35.90 9.53 0.88
N ALA A 459 -35.81 9.38 2.19
CA ALA A 459 -34.55 9.18 2.89
C ALA A 459 -34.73 8.18 4.03
N TYR A 460 -33.63 7.79 4.68
CA TYR A 460 -33.68 7.08 5.95
C TYR A 460 -34.54 7.85 6.98
N PRO A 461 -35.43 7.19 7.76
CA PRO A 461 -35.60 5.75 7.89
C PRO A 461 -36.70 5.15 6.98
N PHE A 462 -36.92 5.65 5.76
CA PHE A 462 -37.83 5.01 4.77
C PHE A 462 -39.30 4.85 5.20
N ARG A 463 -39.85 5.88 5.87
CA ARG A 463 -41.29 5.99 6.17
C ARG A 463 -42.05 6.50 4.94
N LEU A 464 -42.14 5.68 3.91
CA LEU A 464 -42.64 6.10 2.59
C LEU A 464 -44.08 6.61 2.64
N HIS A 465 -44.95 6.05 3.49
CA HIS A 465 -46.31 6.54 3.72
C HIS A 465 -46.44 8.01 4.13
N GLN A 466 -45.36 8.65 4.58
CA GLN A 466 -45.32 10.07 4.94
C GLN A 466 -44.86 10.97 3.79
N VAL A 467 -44.30 10.38 2.73
CA VAL A 467 -43.83 11.09 1.54
C VAL A 467 -45.01 11.26 0.58
N TYR A 468 -45.33 12.50 0.27
CA TYR A 468 -46.40 12.85 -0.66
C TYR A 468 -45.90 13.73 -1.79
N PHE A 469 -46.58 13.66 -2.93
CA PHE A 469 -46.33 14.53 -4.09
C PHE A 469 -47.66 14.88 -4.75
N ASP A 470 -47.71 16.09 -5.33
CA ASP A 470 -48.92 16.60 -5.98
C ASP A 470 -48.81 16.38 -7.50
N VAL A 471 -49.78 15.66 -8.08
CA VAL A 471 -49.88 15.35 -9.52
C VAL A 471 -51.05 16.06 -10.17
N PRO A 472 -50.99 16.43 -11.46
CA PRO A 472 -52.12 17.00 -12.17
C PRO A 472 -53.16 15.91 -12.46
N THR A 473 -54.44 16.21 -12.23
CA THR A 473 -55.56 15.30 -12.56
C THR A 473 -55.91 15.32 -14.06
N CYS A 474 -55.31 16.23 -14.84
CA CYS A 474 -55.64 16.50 -16.25
C CYS A 474 -57.14 16.80 -16.51
N ARG A 475 -57.83 17.31 -15.48
CA ARG A 475 -59.23 17.75 -15.51
C ARG A 475 -59.35 19.08 -14.74
N ASN A 476 -59.56 20.19 -15.44
CA ASN A 476 -59.80 21.51 -14.86
C ASN A 476 -58.68 21.99 -13.90
N SER A 477 -57.42 21.76 -14.26
CA SER A 477 -56.24 22.21 -13.51
C SER A 477 -56.17 21.79 -12.03
N ALA A 478 -56.98 20.81 -11.60
CA ALA A 478 -56.98 20.30 -10.24
C ALA A 478 -55.78 19.37 -9.99
N ARG A 479 -55.26 19.38 -8.76
CA ARG A 479 -54.14 18.54 -8.31
C ARG A 479 -54.62 17.48 -7.33
N GLU A 480 -54.07 16.28 -7.47
CA GLU A 480 -54.28 15.15 -6.56
C GLU A 480 -53.00 14.93 -5.76
N ARG A 481 -53.14 14.66 -4.46
CA ARG A 481 -52.00 14.32 -3.59
C ARG A 481 -51.89 12.81 -3.48
N VAL A 482 -50.74 12.27 -3.86
CA VAL A 482 -50.46 10.83 -3.79
C VAL A 482 -49.37 10.58 -2.76
N PHE A 483 -49.54 9.53 -1.96
CA PHE A 483 -48.57 9.08 -0.95
C PHE A 483 -47.86 7.82 -1.44
N LEU A 484 -46.57 7.67 -1.12
CA LEU A 484 -45.88 6.41 -1.38
C LEU A 484 -46.37 5.31 -0.43
N ALA A 485 -46.33 4.05 -0.87
CA ALA A 485 -46.83 2.94 -0.08
C ALA A 485 -45.74 2.32 0.83
N GLY A 486 -46.09 2.06 2.08
CA GLY A 486 -45.29 1.24 3.01
C GLY A 486 -44.51 2.01 4.08
N ASP A 487 -44.09 1.27 5.11
CA ASP A 487 -43.16 1.72 6.14
C ASP A 487 -42.07 0.66 6.31
N TYR A 488 -40.83 1.04 5.96
CA TYR A 488 -39.67 0.14 6.00
C TYR A 488 -38.65 0.59 7.05
N SER A 489 -39.05 1.46 7.97
CA SER A 489 -38.18 2.00 9.03
C SER A 489 -37.65 0.95 9.99
N SER A 490 -38.48 -0.01 10.38
CA SER A 490 -38.09 -1.02 11.35
C SER A 490 -36.87 -1.85 10.91
N SER A 491 -36.81 -2.28 9.64
CA SER A 491 -35.68 -3.08 9.13
C SER A 491 -34.41 -2.24 8.96
N ALA A 492 -34.55 -1.00 8.50
CA ALA A 492 -33.44 -0.06 8.34
C ALA A 492 -32.84 0.36 9.69
N GLU A 493 -33.68 0.74 10.65
CA GLU A 493 -33.28 1.16 12.00
C GLU A 493 -32.64 0.00 12.76
N PHE A 494 -33.17 -1.22 12.62
CA PHE A 494 -32.56 -2.40 13.22
C PHE A 494 -31.15 -2.66 12.67
N PHE A 495 -30.96 -2.60 11.34
CA PHE A 495 -29.64 -2.76 10.71
C PHE A 495 -28.63 -1.71 11.15
N VAL A 496 -29.00 -0.43 11.15
CA VAL A 496 -28.14 0.67 11.58
C VAL A 496 -27.78 0.56 13.06
N THR A 497 -28.74 0.15 13.90
CA THR A 497 -28.52 -0.04 15.34
C THR A 497 -27.48 -1.12 15.63
N ILE A 498 -27.56 -2.27 14.96
CA ILE A 498 -26.55 -3.34 15.10
C ILE A 498 -25.17 -2.86 14.63
N ALA A 499 -25.11 -2.12 13.53
CA ALA A 499 -23.85 -1.58 13.01
C ALA A 499 -23.18 -0.59 14.00
N VAL A 500 -23.96 0.30 14.62
CA VAL A 500 -23.46 1.26 15.63
C VAL A 500 -22.97 0.53 16.89
N PHE A 501 -23.73 -0.45 17.40
CA PHE A 501 -23.29 -1.21 18.58
C PHE A 501 -22.05 -2.05 18.31
N ALA A 502 -21.96 -2.69 17.13
CA ALA A 502 -20.77 -3.44 16.73
C ALA A 502 -19.54 -2.53 16.64
N PHE A 503 -19.69 -1.31 16.10
CA PHE A 503 -18.64 -0.31 16.05
C PHE A 503 -18.18 0.10 17.46
N LEU A 504 -19.10 0.50 18.33
CA LEU A 504 -18.78 0.92 19.71
C LEU A 504 -18.10 -0.19 20.50
N TYR A 505 -18.58 -1.43 20.37
CA TYR A 505 -17.96 -2.59 21.02
C TYR A 505 -16.54 -2.81 20.51
N SER A 506 -16.33 -2.83 19.18
CA SER A 506 -14.99 -3.05 18.62
C SER A 506 -14.00 -1.94 19.01
N LEU A 507 -14.46 -0.70 19.19
CA LEU A 507 -13.65 0.40 19.72
C LEU A 507 -13.25 0.14 21.17
N LEU A 508 -14.21 -0.19 22.03
CA LEU A 508 -13.97 -0.51 23.44
C LEU A 508 -13.04 -1.72 23.59
N ALA A 509 -13.28 -2.79 22.84
CA ALA A 509 -12.46 -3.98 22.83
C ALA A 509 -11.01 -3.63 22.50
N THR A 510 -10.75 -2.85 21.45
CA THR A 510 -9.38 -2.43 21.10
C THR A 510 -8.68 -1.67 22.23
N VAL A 511 -9.39 -0.77 22.93
CA VAL A 511 -8.82 -0.06 24.09
C VAL A 511 -8.45 -1.05 25.21
N VAL A 512 -9.31 -2.04 25.48
CA VAL A 512 -9.02 -3.08 26.48
C VAL A 512 -7.83 -3.94 26.05
N TYR A 513 -7.74 -4.33 24.78
CA TYR A 513 -6.64 -5.13 24.24
C TYR A 513 -5.29 -4.40 24.31
N ILE A 514 -5.25 -3.09 24.04
CA ILE A 514 -4.02 -2.30 24.06
C ILE A 514 -3.57 -1.97 25.49
N PHE A 515 -4.48 -1.49 26.35
CA PHE A 515 -4.11 -0.91 27.64
C PHE A 515 -4.27 -1.88 28.82
N PHE A 516 -5.06 -2.94 28.69
CA PHE A 516 -5.43 -3.83 29.80
C PHE A 516 -5.23 -5.31 29.48
N GLN A 517 -4.26 -5.66 28.63
CA GLN A 517 -4.00 -7.03 28.18
C GLN A 517 -3.80 -8.04 29.34
N ASN A 518 -3.09 -7.63 30.39
CA ASN A 518 -2.85 -8.48 31.57
C ASN A 518 -4.15 -8.79 32.32
N LYS A 519 -5.05 -7.80 32.42
CA LYS A 519 -6.36 -7.93 33.07
C LYS A 519 -7.37 -8.68 32.19
N TYR A 520 -7.25 -8.54 30.87
CA TYR A 520 -8.06 -9.27 29.90
C TYR A 520 -7.81 -10.78 30.00
N ARG A 521 -6.54 -11.20 30.12
CA ARG A 521 -6.15 -12.61 30.27
C ARG A 521 -6.30 -13.13 31.70
N GLU A 522 -6.50 -12.26 32.68
CA GLU A 522 -6.65 -12.64 34.08
C GLU A 522 -7.90 -13.51 34.29
N ASN A 523 -7.69 -14.71 34.85
CA ASN A 523 -8.74 -15.67 35.16
C ASN A 523 -9.62 -16.08 33.95
N ASN A 524 -9.13 -15.88 32.72
CA ASN A 524 -9.79 -16.26 31.47
C ASN A 524 -11.21 -15.68 31.28
N ARG A 525 -11.55 -14.60 32.02
CA ARG A 525 -12.87 -13.97 31.96
C ARG A 525 -13.04 -13.07 30.73
N GLY A 526 -11.99 -12.36 30.33
CA GLY A 526 -12.00 -11.50 29.14
C GLY A 526 -12.32 -12.27 27.86
N PRO A 527 -11.55 -13.33 27.52
CA PRO A 527 -11.81 -14.19 26.37
C PRO A 527 -13.22 -14.80 26.36
N LEU A 528 -13.75 -15.21 27.51
CA LEU A 528 -15.10 -15.77 27.59
C LEU A 528 -16.18 -14.72 27.25
N ILE A 529 -16.04 -13.50 27.76
CA ILE A 529 -16.97 -12.41 27.46
C ILE A 529 -16.88 -12.05 25.98
N ASP A 530 -15.66 -11.93 25.43
CA ASP A 530 -15.46 -11.59 24.01
C ASP A 530 -16.02 -12.68 23.09
N PHE A 531 -15.90 -13.95 23.48
CA PHE A 531 -16.49 -15.07 22.75
C PHE A 531 -18.01 -14.95 22.68
N ILE A 532 -18.68 -14.74 23.82
CA ILE A 532 -20.14 -14.60 23.89
C ILE A 532 -20.60 -13.42 23.04
N VAL A 533 -19.94 -12.27 23.16
CA VAL A 533 -20.30 -11.07 22.41
C VAL A 533 -20.09 -11.26 20.91
N THR A 534 -19.00 -11.93 20.51
CA THR A 534 -18.71 -12.23 19.10
C THR A 534 -19.78 -13.14 18.48
N VAL A 535 -20.25 -14.16 19.22
CA VAL A 535 -21.35 -15.03 18.79
C VAL A 535 -22.66 -14.23 18.63
N VAL A 536 -22.99 -13.37 19.59
CA VAL A 536 -24.19 -12.54 19.55
C VAL A 536 -24.16 -11.59 18.35
N PHE A 537 -23.05 -10.88 18.12
CA PHE A 537 -22.94 -9.97 16.97
C PHE A 537 -22.96 -10.71 15.64
N SER A 538 -22.37 -11.91 15.54
CA SER A 538 -22.47 -12.73 14.33
C SER A 538 -23.94 -13.04 14.00
N PHE A 539 -24.71 -13.49 14.98
CA PHE A 539 -26.13 -13.75 14.79
C PHE A 539 -26.91 -12.47 14.43
N MET A 540 -26.66 -11.37 15.14
CA MET A 540 -27.34 -10.10 14.89
C MET A 540 -27.05 -9.52 13.51
N TRP A 541 -25.81 -9.64 13.01
CA TRP A 541 -25.45 -9.23 11.65
C TRP A 541 -26.15 -10.05 10.59
N LEU A 542 -26.33 -11.35 10.79
CA LEU A 542 -27.09 -12.20 9.87
C LEU A 542 -28.56 -11.75 9.80
N VAL A 543 -29.23 -11.67 10.96
CA VAL A 543 -30.66 -11.34 11.02
C VAL A 543 -30.92 -9.92 10.50
N SER A 544 -30.09 -8.95 10.90
CA SER A 544 -30.29 -7.55 10.50
C SER A 544 -29.98 -7.33 9.02
N SER A 545 -28.94 -7.97 8.47
CA SER A 545 -28.61 -7.88 7.04
C SER A 545 -29.67 -8.54 6.17
N SER A 546 -30.21 -9.68 6.58
CA SER A 546 -31.32 -10.34 5.88
C SER A 546 -32.61 -9.51 5.93
N ALA A 547 -32.95 -8.94 7.10
CA ALA A 547 -34.10 -8.06 7.25
C ALA A 547 -33.97 -6.80 6.38
N TRP A 548 -32.79 -6.20 6.34
CA TRP A 548 -32.53 -5.02 5.52
C TRP A 548 -32.46 -5.33 4.02
N ALA A 549 -31.91 -6.48 3.62
CA ALA A 549 -31.93 -6.91 2.21
C ALA A 549 -33.37 -7.02 1.67
N LYS A 550 -34.28 -7.61 2.47
CA LYS A 550 -35.71 -7.65 2.13
C LYS A 550 -36.34 -6.26 2.15
N GLY A 551 -36.09 -5.46 3.19
CA GLY A 551 -36.59 -4.10 3.30
C GLY A 551 -36.18 -3.21 2.12
N LEU A 552 -34.92 -3.30 1.69
CA LEU A 552 -34.41 -2.59 0.52
C LEU A 552 -35.10 -3.04 -0.77
N SER A 553 -35.36 -4.34 -0.92
CA SER A 553 -36.13 -4.84 -2.07
C SER A 553 -37.52 -4.22 -2.10
N ASP A 554 -38.19 -4.11 -0.95
CA ASP A 554 -39.53 -3.55 -0.87
C ASP A 554 -39.55 -2.03 -1.08
N VAL A 555 -38.53 -1.31 -0.59
CA VAL A 555 -38.34 0.12 -0.88
C VAL A 555 -38.18 0.36 -2.38
N LYS A 556 -37.42 -0.49 -3.08
CA LYS A 556 -37.25 -0.38 -4.54
C LYS A 556 -38.56 -0.60 -5.29
N VAL A 557 -39.33 -1.61 -4.89
CA VAL A 557 -40.65 -1.89 -5.50
C VAL A 557 -41.63 -0.75 -5.22
N ALA A 558 -41.69 -0.26 -3.98
CA ALA A 558 -42.59 0.83 -3.58
C ALA A 558 -42.25 2.19 -4.24
N THR A 559 -41.04 2.34 -4.76
CA THR A 559 -40.57 3.54 -5.47
C THR A 559 -40.37 3.30 -6.97
N ASP A 560 -40.83 2.15 -7.47
CA ASP A 560 -40.82 1.86 -8.90
C ASP A 560 -41.83 2.77 -9.62
N PRO A 561 -41.42 3.45 -10.71
CA PRO A 561 -42.33 4.25 -11.51
C PRO A 561 -43.60 3.52 -11.97
N GLU A 562 -43.53 2.23 -12.29
CA GLU A 562 -44.72 1.48 -12.75
C GLU A 562 -45.77 1.33 -11.64
N GLU A 563 -45.32 0.99 -10.43
CA GLU A 563 -46.17 0.94 -9.24
C GLU A 563 -46.73 2.34 -8.91
N LEU A 564 -45.90 3.37 -9.01
CA LEU A 564 -46.30 4.76 -8.81
C LEU A 564 -47.40 5.20 -9.79
N PHE A 565 -47.25 4.85 -11.08
CA PHE A 565 -48.23 5.20 -12.10
C PHE A 565 -49.55 4.45 -11.92
N SER A 566 -49.53 3.25 -11.33
CA SER A 566 -50.75 2.53 -10.97
C SER A 566 -51.57 3.25 -9.88
N ALA A 567 -50.92 4.04 -9.02
CA ALA A 567 -51.56 4.83 -7.97
C ALA A 567 -52.11 6.17 -8.49
N VAL A 568 -51.56 6.72 -9.59
CA VAL A 568 -51.97 8.02 -10.15
C VAL A 568 -53.15 7.88 -11.12
N ALA A 569 -54.27 8.54 -10.82
CA ALA A 569 -55.46 8.46 -11.67
C ALA A 569 -55.23 8.97 -13.11
N ALA A 570 -54.41 10.01 -13.28
CA ALA A 570 -54.12 10.60 -14.59
C ALA A 570 -53.34 9.66 -15.53
N CYS A 571 -52.55 8.73 -14.99
CA CYS A 571 -51.74 7.78 -15.77
C CYS A 571 -52.54 6.55 -16.23
N LYS A 572 -53.76 6.35 -15.69
CA LYS A 572 -54.69 5.29 -16.13
C LYS A 572 -55.42 5.64 -17.43
N ILE A 573 -55.37 6.90 -17.86
CA ILE A 573 -56.06 7.37 -19.06
C ILE A 573 -55.11 7.23 -20.26
N PRO A 574 -55.47 6.47 -21.32
CA PRO A 574 -54.57 6.20 -22.45
C PRO A 574 -54.11 7.44 -23.24
N SER A 575 -54.83 8.56 -23.14
CA SER A 575 -54.50 9.81 -23.81
C SER A 575 -53.40 10.62 -23.12
N ASN A 576 -53.02 10.26 -21.89
CA ASN A 576 -51.98 10.92 -21.12
C ASN A 576 -50.71 10.08 -21.12
N LYS A 577 -49.55 10.74 -21.04
CA LYS A 577 -48.25 10.07 -21.04
C LYS A 577 -47.51 10.34 -19.73
N CYS A 578 -47.27 9.28 -18.97
CA CYS A 578 -46.51 9.34 -17.72
C CYS A 578 -45.14 8.68 -17.91
N VAL A 579 -44.06 9.36 -17.52
CA VAL A 579 -42.69 8.87 -17.73
C VAL A 579 -41.82 9.16 -16.51
N ALA A 580 -40.94 8.23 -16.15
CA ALA A 580 -39.88 8.48 -15.19
C ALA A 580 -38.77 9.33 -15.85
N VAL A 581 -38.56 10.54 -15.36
CA VAL A 581 -37.53 11.47 -15.87
C VAL A 581 -36.17 11.16 -15.24
N ARG A 582 -36.16 10.77 -13.96
CA ARG A 582 -34.93 10.42 -13.24
C ARG A 582 -35.22 9.36 -12.20
N SER A 583 -34.53 8.22 -12.28
CA SER A 583 -34.62 7.15 -11.29
C SER A 583 -33.68 7.39 -10.09
N PRO A 584 -34.07 6.93 -8.88
CA PRO A 584 -33.21 6.99 -7.71
C PRO A 584 -31.95 6.13 -7.88
N VAL A 585 -30.83 6.60 -7.34
CA VAL A 585 -29.55 5.88 -7.35
C VAL A 585 -29.51 4.92 -6.16
N TRP A 586 -29.41 3.62 -6.45
CA TRP A 586 -29.46 2.56 -5.42
C TRP A 586 -28.09 2.07 -4.94
N SER A 587 -26.99 2.61 -5.49
CA SER A 587 -25.64 2.11 -5.22
C SER A 587 -25.31 2.08 -3.73
N SER A 588 -25.54 3.18 -3.01
CA SER A 588 -25.29 3.28 -1.56
C SER A 588 -26.07 2.22 -0.75
N LEU A 589 -27.36 2.04 -1.03
CA LEU A 589 -28.16 1.06 -0.29
C LEU A 589 -27.80 -0.39 -0.65
N ASN A 590 -27.50 -0.68 -1.92
CA ASN A 590 -26.99 -2.00 -2.30
C ASN A 590 -25.65 -2.30 -1.61
N THR A 591 -24.77 -1.31 -1.57
CA THR A 591 -23.49 -1.39 -0.86
C THR A 591 -23.69 -1.63 0.64
N SER A 592 -24.70 -1.02 1.27
CA SER A 592 -25.01 -1.26 2.69
C SER A 592 -25.35 -2.72 2.99
N VAL A 593 -26.13 -3.39 2.13
CA VAL A 593 -26.47 -4.82 2.28
C VAL A 593 -25.23 -5.70 2.14
N VAL A 594 -24.37 -5.40 1.16
CA VAL A 594 -23.11 -6.14 0.96
C VAL A 594 -22.22 -6.02 2.21
N PHE A 595 -22.04 -4.80 2.74
CA PHE A 595 -21.27 -4.61 3.97
C PHE A 595 -21.90 -5.29 5.19
N GLY A 596 -23.22 -5.41 5.24
CA GLY A 596 -23.92 -6.20 6.26
C GLY A 596 -23.49 -7.67 6.25
N PHE A 597 -23.54 -8.33 5.10
CA PHE A 597 -23.12 -9.73 4.97
C PHE A 597 -21.61 -9.93 5.12
N LEU A 598 -20.79 -8.96 4.68
CA LEU A 598 -19.34 -9.01 4.94
C LEU A 598 -19.03 -8.93 6.43
N ASN A 599 -19.75 -8.10 7.20
CA ASN A 599 -19.62 -8.09 8.65
C ASN A 599 -20.04 -9.44 9.25
N PHE A 600 -21.15 -10.03 8.82
CA PHE A 600 -21.51 -11.38 9.27
C PHE A 600 -20.37 -12.39 9.08
N ILE A 601 -19.76 -12.43 7.89
CA ILE A 601 -18.66 -13.35 7.58
C ILE A 601 -17.44 -13.08 8.48
N LEU A 602 -17.08 -11.81 8.70
CA LEU A 602 -15.96 -11.45 9.56
C LEU A 602 -16.20 -11.84 11.02
N TRP A 603 -17.37 -11.49 11.56
CA TRP A 603 -17.72 -11.81 12.95
C TRP A 603 -17.83 -13.33 13.15
N ALA A 604 -18.44 -14.06 12.22
CA ALA A 604 -18.55 -15.51 12.28
C ALA A 604 -17.17 -16.19 12.16
N GLY A 605 -16.30 -15.70 11.27
CA GLY A 605 -14.91 -16.17 11.16
C GLY A 605 -14.10 -15.92 12.43
N ASN A 606 -14.36 -14.81 13.12
CA ASN A 606 -13.69 -14.46 14.38
C ASN A 606 -14.07 -15.36 15.56
N ILE A 607 -15.24 -16.00 15.55
CA ILE A 607 -15.68 -16.92 16.62
C ILE A 607 -14.61 -17.99 16.88
N TRP A 608 -14.03 -18.56 15.81
CA TRP A 608 -13.00 -19.60 15.92
C TRP A 608 -11.73 -19.11 16.64
N PHE A 609 -11.30 -17.88 16.36
CA PHE A 609 -10.10 -17.32 16.96
C PHE A 609 -10.32 -16.98 18.44
N VAL A 610 -11.43 -16.33 18.77
CA VAL A 610 -11.77 -15.99 20.16
C VAL A 610 -12.05 -17.25 20.98
N PHE A 611 -12.64 -18.29 20.36
CA PHE A 611 -12.84 -19.60 20.99
C PHE A 611 -11.52 -20.25 21.43
N LYS A 612 -10.44 -20.17 20.63
CA LYS A 612 -9.15 -20.72 21.05
C LYS A 612 -8.56 -20.00 22.27
N GLU A 613 -8.90 -18.72 22.45
CA GLU A 613 -8.41 -17.91 23.57
C GLU A 613 -9.11 -18.22 24.90
N THR A 614 -10.27 -18.89 24.88
CA THR A 614 -11.02 -19.27 26.10
C THR A 614 -10.42 -20.48 26.83
N GLY A 615 -9.27 -21.02 26.41
CA GLY A 615 -8.55 -22.08 27.14
C GLY A 615 -9.29 -23.42 27.28
N TRP A 616 -10.44 -23.59 26.64
CA TRP A 616 -11.21 -24.85 26.68
C TRP A 616 -10.52 -26.01 25.95
N HIS A 617 -9.46 -25.73 25.18
CA HIS A 617 -8.71 -26.72 24.43
C HIS A 617 -7.43 -27.22 25.14
N SER A 618 -7.11 -26.75 26.35
CA SER A 618 -5.93 -27.19 27.11
C SER A 618 -6.30 -28.16 28.24
N THR A 619 -6.21 -29.47 27.97
CA THR A 619 -5.97 -30.49 29.00
C THR A 619 -4.46 -30.63 29.23
N SER A 620 -3.86 -29.76 30.04
CA SER A 620 -2.67 -30.04 30.87
C SER A 620 -2.29 -28.85 31.75
N PRO A 621 -1.60 -29.07 32.90
CA PRO A 621 -1.62 -28.18 34.04
C PRO A 621 -0.74 -26.94 33.89
N ARG A 622 -1.16 -25.93 34.66
CA ARG A 622 -0.64 -24.56 34.80
C ARG A 622 0.89 -24.50 34.94
N TYR A 623 1.51 -23.57 34.20
CA TYR A 623 2.83 -23.03 34.54
C TYR A 623 2.79 -22.38 35.94
N PRO A 624 3.82 -22.60 36.78
CA PRO A 624 3.93 -21.91 38.06
C PRO A 624 4.25 -20.41 37.85
N SER A 625 3.59 -19.59 38.65
CA SER A 625 3.76 -18.14 38.76
C SER A 625 5.19 -17.77 39.14
N SER A 626 5.87 -16.95 38.31
CA SER A 626 7.10 -16.27 38.70
C SER A 626 6.77 -14.99 39.49
N THR A 627 7.23 -14.99 40.73
CA THR A 627 7.26 -13.89 41.68
C THR A 627 8.12 -12.72 41.18
N SER A 628 7.70 -11.51 41.53
CA SER A 628 8.40 -10.25 41.27
C SER A 628 9.82 -10.23 41.84
N GLU A 629 10.83 -9.95 41.02
CA GLU A 629 12.18 -9.60 41.48
C GLU A 629 12.28 -8.09 41.73
N LYS A 630 12.63 -7.76 42.98
CA LYS A 630 13.13 -6.44 43.41
C LYS A 630 14.63 -6.33 43.07
N GLN A 631 15.07 -5.09 42.87
CA GLN A 631 16.46 -4.66 42.64
C GLN A 631 17.50 -5.17 43.67
N PRO A 632 18.80 -5.18 43.30
CA PRO A 632 19.84 -5.89 44.02
C PRO A 632 20.49 -5.05 45.12
N SER A 633 20.90 -5.71 46.20
CA SER A 633 21.89 -5.17 47.13
C SER A 633 22.69 -6.30 47.80
N SER A 634 24.00 -6.32 47.48
CA SER A 634 25.15 -6.53 48.37
C SER A 634 25.29 -7.79 49.25
N TYR A 635 26.44 -8.44 49.02
CA TYR A 635 27.39 -9.06 49.98
C TYR A 635 27.24 -10.52 50.43
N ASN A 636 28.25 -11.29 49.97
CA ASN A 636 29.12 -12.25 50.66
C ASN A 636 28.62 -13.51 51.39
N GLN A 637 29.39 -14.57 51.08
CA GLN A 637 29.91 -15.65 51.91
C GLN A 637 29.19 -17.03 51.94
N GLN A 638 29.85 -17.96 51.26
CA GLN A 638 30.38 -19.23 51.80
C GLN A 638 29.41 -20.35 52.27
N SER A 639 29.42 -21.41 51.44
CA SER A 639 29.91 -22.76 51.76
C SER A 639 28.98 -23.85 52.34
N TYR A 640 29.18 -25.04 51.74
CA TYR A 640 28.98 -26.43 52.20
C TYR A 640 27.58 -27.08 52.20
N ASN A 641 27.41 -27.95 51.18
CA ASN A 641 27.17 -29.40 51.23
C ASN A 641 25.92 -30.05 51.84
N GLN A 642 25.50 -31.05 51.04
CA GLN A 642 24.96 -32.38 51.36
C GLN A 642 23.48 -32.52 51.75
N GLY A 643 22.71 -33.02 50.78
CA GLY A 643 22.34 -34.45 50.73
C GLY A 643 21.11 -34.89 51.53
N GLY A 644 20.20 -35.62 50.87
CA GLY A 644 19.18 -36.43 51.56
C GLY A 644 17.93 -36.68 50.73
N TYR A 645 17.75 -37.94 50.34
CA TYR A 645 16.66 -38.52 49.55
C TYR A 645 15.39 -38.82 50.37
N GLU A 646 14.26 -38.94 49.66
CA GLU A 646 13.10 -39.83 49.93
C GLU A 646 12.19 -39.52 51.16
N GLN A 647 10.87 -39.71 51.20
CA GLN A 647 9.84 -40.26 50.31
C GLN A 647 8.45 -39.98 50.96
N GLU A 648 7.41 -39.84 50.12
CA GLU A 648 5.96 -40.04 50.34
C GLU A 648 5.20 -39.41 51.54
N SER A 649 4.11 -38.69 51.22
CA SER A 649 2.86 -38.88 51.95
C SER A 649 1.63 -38.69 51.05
N LEU A 650 0.73 -39.67 51.14
CA LEU A 650 -0.59 -39.73 50.52
C LEU A 650 -1.62 -39.12 51.48
N GLY A 651 -2.42 -38.17 50.97
CA GLY A 651 -3.90 -38.24 51.06
C GLY A 651 -4.65 -37.59 52.23
N GLN A 652 -5.71 -36.88 51.82
CA GLN A 652 -7.02 -36.62 52.48
C GLN A 652 -7.09 -35.53 53.57
N SER A 653 -7.86 -34.44 53.36
CA SER A 653 -9.33 -34.21 53.45
C SER A 653 -9.63 -33.41 54.75
N GLY A 654 -10.55 -32.45 54.89
CA GLY A 654 -11.53 -31.77 54.04
C GLY A 654 -12.22 -30.62 54.83
N SER A 655 -13.24 -30.01 54.20
CA SER A 655 -14.36 -29.18 54.76
C SER A 655 -14.08 -27.74 55.27
N PHE A 656 -14.62 -26.68 54.62
CA PHE A 656 -15.96 -26.02 54.78
C PHE A 656 -16.19 -25.49 56.22
N ASN A 657 -16.58 -24.24 56.55
CA ASN A 657 -17.46 -23.22 55.93
C ASN A 657 -17.23 -21.82 56.63
N PRO A 658 -18.02 -20.72 56.45
CA PRO A 658 -17.52 -19.34 56.40
C PRO A 658 -18.14 -18.39 57.47
N GLN A 659 -17.76 -17.11 57.51
CA GLN A 659 -18.66 -15.92 57.67
C GLN A 659 -17.93 -14.63 58.06
N GLY A 660 -18.44 -13.50 57.50
CA GLY A 660 -18.44 -12.15 58.09
C GLY A 660 -17.19 -11.30 57.83
N ALA A 661 -17.21 -9.98 57.71
CA ALA A 661 -18.27 -8.97 57.67
C ALA A 661 -17.65 -7.61 57.25
N TYR A 662 -18.53 -6.69 56.85
CA TYR A 662 -18.43 -5.24 56.57
C TYR A 662 -17.27 -4.39 57.12
N GLY A 663 -16.93 -3.35 56.34
CA GLY A 663 -16.31 -2.10 56.82
C GLY A 663 -16.09 -1.05 55.71
N GLN A 664 -17.01 -0.08 55.60
CA GLN A 664 -16.84 1.20 54.87
C GLN A 664 -15.86 2.12 55.62
N GLN A 665 -15.11 2.98 54.92
CA GLN A 665 -15.30 4.45 54.98
C GLN A 665 -14.35 5.23 54.04
N SER A 666 -14.92 6.25 53.41
CA SER A 666 -14.36 7.26 52.52
C SER A 666 -13.78 8.46 53.28
N ASN A 667 -12.83 9.20 52.69
CA ASN A 667 -12.65 10.62 53.02
C ASN A 667 -12.16 11.47 51.83
N TYR A 668 -12.73 12.67 51.73
CA TYR A 668 -12.52 13.73 50.74
C TYR A 668 -11.37 14.67 51.12
N GLY A 669 -10.80 15.38 50.13
CA GLY A 669 -9.95 16.55 50.34
C GLY A 669 -9.63 17.29 49.03
N GLN A 670 -10.12 18.53 48.90
CA GLN A 670 -10.08 19.44 47.74
C GLN A 670 -8.93 20.47 47.80
N GLY A 671 -8.59 21.04 46.63
CA GLY A 671 -8.14 22.44 46.42
C GLY A 671 -6.62 22.63 46.22
N GLY A 672 -6.09 23.42 45.28
CA GLY A 672 -6.60 24.32 44.24
C GLY A 672 -5.41 25.05 43.57
N GLY A 673 -5.62 25.75 42.45
CA GLY A 673 -4.65 26.73 41.91
C GLY A 673 -4.60 26.87 40.38
N TYR A 674 -5.24 27.92 39.85
CA TYR A 674 -5.15 28.39 38.46
C TYR A 674 -4.01 29.42 38.30
N VAL A 675 -3.26 29.35 37.18
CA VAL A 675 -2.47 30.47 36.63
C VAL A 675 -2.65 30.51 35.10
N GLN A 676 -2.88 31.71 34.57
CA GLN A 676 -3.23 32.04 33.19
C GLN A 676 -2.08 32.82 32.53
N SER A 677 -1.59 32.38 31.36
CA SER A 677 -0.80 33.17 30.39
C SER A 677 -1.09 32.58 29.00
N GLY A 678 -1.58 33.29 27.99
CA GLY A 678 -0.96 34.41 27.30
C GLY A 678 -0.75 33.95 25.84
N TYR A 679 -1.64 34.38 24.92
CA TYR A 679 -1.69 33.98 23.51
C TYR A 679 -0.61 34.67 22.67
N THR A 680 0.11 33.91 21.84
CA THR A 680 0.82 34.36 20.62
C THR A 680 0.20 33.67 19.39
N PRO A 681 0.08 34.34 18.23
CA PRO A 681 -0.54 33.72 17.06
C PRO A 681 0.45 32.79 16.36
N SER A 682 0.25 31.49 16.50
CA SER A 682 0.93 30.47 15.70
C SER A 682 0.32 30.42 14.28
N GLY A 683 1.20 30.43 13.26
CA GLY A 683 0.82 30.08 11.89
C GLY A 683 0.32 28.64 11.79
N PRO A 684 -0.32 28.26 10.66
CA PRO A 684 -0.92 26.94 10.51
C PRO A 684 0.13 25.83 10.65
N THR A 685 -0.14 24.89 11.55
CA THR A 685 0.65 23.69 11.79
C THR A 685 0.48 22.71 10.62
N SER A 686 1.40 22.74 9.66
CA SER A 686 1.62 21.61 8.74
C SER A 686 2.78 20.76 9.29
N PHE A 687 2.57 19.45 9.40
CA PHE A 687 3.61 18.50 9.77
C PHE A 687 4.70 18.48 8.69
N THR A 688 5.82 19.15 8.94
CA THR A 688 7.09 18.84 8.30
C THR A 688 7.63 17.59 8.94
N ASN A 689 7.84 16.53 8.16
CA ASN A 689 8.59 15.36 8.60
C ASN A 689 10.04 15.80 8.86
N GLN A 690 10.39 16.06 10.12
CA GLN A 690 11.78 15.92 10.56
C GLN A 690 12.03 14.42 10.70
N MET A 691 12.84 13.87 9.79
CA MET A 691 13.42 12.52 9.90
C MET A 691 14.86 12.64 10.36
#